data_AF-A0A7J4RCN3-F1
#
_entry.id   AF-A0A7J4RCN3-F1
#
_cell.length_a   1.000
_cell.length_b   1.000
_cell.length_c   1.000
_cell.angle_alpha   90.00
_cell.angle_beta   90.00
_cell.angle_gamma   90.00
#
_symmetry.space_group_name_H-M   'P 1'
#
loop_
_entity.id
_entity.type
_entity.pdbx_description
1 polymer ?
#
loop_
_entity_poly.entity_id
_entity_poly.type
_entity_poly.pdbx_seq_one_letter_code
_entity_poly.pdbx_strand_id
1 'polypeptide(L)'
;MQEIIESFFRERSLVNHQLASYNDCIPSTDNQLSRMERIIRNIRVGTDEEIIDDLGGYIKLDVADQDIVIRMKNITLGAPNIREANGSYHNASPMECRLRKLTYQSPVTIDFTIYRNGVASFPEEGVQVGAIPIMVRSRRCHLHPSHIADGRSLEPTKSPEDAALLADLLRDKGEDPLDPGGYFIINGTERVLISMEDLAPNRVTVEINKRTAKRTEVAKIFSQKNGMRKPLTVEKRRDGMLMVKVSTAGTTPIPVVLLMRALGIENDQEVFTAISGPQETFKFIVANINEVNDNEEFEVKSEPEAYEWLQKKFAAGQQKEYREARVNQLLDRELLPHLGDQPEDRKKKAIFLGRIVRQVLEMALNDKEPNDKDHYANKRVRLAGDLIEDLFRVSSGQLARDLKYQLERHHNRKRELKITSCLRPDVLSSKILHALATGNWVGGRSGVSQLLDRTTYLASLSHMRRVTSPLVRSQPHFEARDLHPTQWGRLCPNETPEGQNCGLVKNAAQMVDISEEVDPQEIRERLDELDVYQPKDWTDGDRIHVNGDIYGMHKNGKNLLSQFKNSRRRGTIPSEVSIRHDTENRDIFINTDKGRILRPLLILYDGTPRLENSHLNDLAAGNITFRDLVIDGIVEWVDAEEEEDLYIAPRPFVLPETVPEGPLAGRPVTHENIRWVNLGEPGVESASLEAEVRMPNGSVEIAKFDVPLLYSSEHTHV
;
A
#
# COMPACT_ATOMS: atom_id res chain seq x y z
N MET A 1 3.26 1.12 31.01
CA MET A 1 3.08 0.53 29.66
C MET A 1 1.61 0.32 29.35
N GLN A 2 0.78 -0.09 30.31
CA GLN A 2 -0.67 -0.22 30.15
C GLN A 2 -1.32 1.07 29.62
N GLU A 3 -0.87 2.23 30.11
CA GLU A 3 -1.36 3.56 29.73
C GLU A 3 -1.18 3.83 28.22
N ILE A 4 -0.07 3.37 27.64
CA ILE A 4 0.21 3.51 26.20
C ILE A 4 -0.75 2.63 25.39
N ILE A 5 -0.97 1.39 25.84
CA ILE A 5 -1.86 0.44 25.16
C ILE A 5 -3.32 0.91 25.24
N GLU A 6 -3.74 1.37 26.41
CA GLU A 6 -5.09 1.92 26.61
C GLU A 6 -5.30 3.19 25.80
N SER A 7 -4.32 4.09 25.75
CA SER A 7 -4.36 5.29 24.90
C SER A 7 -4.46 4.92 23.42
N PHE A 8 -3.69 3.93 22.97
CA PHE A 8 -3.77 3.41 21.59
C PHE A 8 -5.18 2.94 21.23
N PHE A 9 -5.81 2.11 22.07
CA PHE A 9 -7.15 1.58 21.81
C PHE A 9 -8.29 2.55 22.11
N ARG A 10 -8.03 3.65 22.83
CA ARG A 10 -8.98 4.76 23.00
C ARG A 10 -9.15 5.54 21.71
N GLU A 11 -8.06 5.77 20.98
CA GLU A 11 -8.10 6.47 19.69
C GLU A 11 -8.45 5.55 18.52
N ARG A 12 -7.97 4.29 18.55
CA ARG A 12 -8.06 3.37 17.43
C ARG A 12 -8.88 2.14 17.78
N SER A 13 -9.93 1.91 17.01
CA SER A 13 -10.64 0.63 17.01
C SER A 13 -9.76 -0.49 16.49
N LEU A 14 -10.00 -1.72 16.94
CA LEU A 14 -9.36 -2.94 16.41
C LEU A 14 -9.57 -3.14 14.89
N VAL A 15 -10.61 -2.52 14.33
CA VAL A 15 -11.00 -2.56 12.91
C VAL A 15 -10.65 -1.25 12.17
N ASN A 16 -9.94 -0.32 12.83
CA ASN A 16 -9.67 1.02 12.29
C ASN A 16 -9.02 0.99 10.90
N HIS A 17 -8.12 0.06 10.64
CA HIS A 17 -7.44 -0.08 9.35
C HIS A 17 -8.41 -0.21 8.16
N GLN A 18 -9.53 -0.94 8.31
CA GLN A 18 -10.54 -1.05 7.23
C GLN A 18 -11.28 0.27 7.02
N LEU A 19 -11.65 0.93 8.11
CA LEU A 19 -12.39 2.19 8.08
C LEU A 19 -11.52 3.32 7.51
N ALA A 20 -10.28 3.45 7.97
CA ALA A 20 -9.31 4.42 7.48
C ALA A 20 -9.07 4.24 5.98
N SER A 21 -8.76 3.01 5.55
CA SER A 21 -8.58 2.69 4.12
C SER A 21 -9.82 3.04 3.29
N TYR A 22 -11.03 2.72 3.76
CA TYR A 22 -12.25 3.05 3.03
C TYR A 22 -12.52 4.55 2.99
N ASN A 23 -12.25 5.28 4.09
CA ASN A 23 -12.44 6.73 4.18
C ASN A 23 -11.50 7.49 3.24
N ASP A 24 -10.25 7.06 3.11
CA ASP A 24 -9.29 7.61 2.14
C ASP A 24 -9.68 7.30 0.67
N CYS A 25 -10.35 6.16 0.44
CA CYS A 25 -10.81 5.80 -0.90
C CYS A 25 -11.95 6.71 -1.40
N ILE A 26 -12.92 7.02 -0.54
CA ILE A 26 -14.13 7.75 -0.91
C ILE A 26 -13.91 9.28 -0.95
N PRO A 27 -14.73 10.04 -1.71
CA PRO A 27 -14.71 11.51 -1.68
C PRO A 27 -14.94 12.07 -0.27
N SER A 28 -13.92 12.71 0.29
CA SER A 28 -14.06 13.52 1.51
C SER A 28 -14.67 14.89 1.18
N THR A 29 -15.18 15.57 2.20
CA THR A 29 -15.51 17.01 2.15
C THR A 29 -14.27 17.89 2.23
N ASP A 30 -13.13 17.31 2.61
CA ASP A 30 -11.86 18.03 2.73
C ASP A 30 -11.26 18.25 1.34
N ASN A 31 -10.57 19.38 1.12
CA ASN A 31 -9.99 19.78 -0.19
C ASN A 31 -8.93 18.81 -0.76
N GLN A 32 -8.71 17.64 -0.15
CA GLN A 32 -7.82 16.60 -0.65
C GLN A 32 -8.51 15.75 -1.73
N LEU A 33 -7.77 15.46 -2.80
CA LEU A 33 -8.24 14.62 -3.89
C LEU A 33 -8.35 13.17 -3.44
N SER A 34 -9.57 12.66 -3.31
CA SER A 34 -9.79 11.24 -3.00
C SER A 34 -9.30 10.31 -4.11
N ARG A 35 -9.08 9.04 -3.78
CA ARG A 35 -8.68 8.03 -4.77
C ARG A 35 -9.71 7.84 -5.87
N MET A 36 -11.01 7.90 -5.55
CA MET A 36 -12.07 7.87 -6.56
C MET A 36 -12.02 9.08 -7.50
N GLU A 37 -11.73 10.29 -7.00
CA GLU A 37 -11.58 11.48 -7.84
C GLU A 37 -10.35 11.35 -8.77
N ARG A 38 -9.21 10.87 -8.24
CA ARG A 38 -8.01 10.55 -9.05
C ARG A 38 -8.35 9.57 -10.18
N ILE A 39 -9.18 8.56 -9.91
CA ILE A 39 -9.64 7.61 -10.94
C ILE A 39 -10.46 8.33 -12.02
N ILE A 40 -11.48 9.10 -11.64
CA ILE A 40 -12.36 9.79 -12.60
C ILE A 40 -11.55 10.75 -13.48
N ARG A 41 -10.65 11.54 -12.88
CA ARG A 41 -9.78 12.46 -13.62
C ARG A 41 -8.83 11.77 -14.58
N ASN A 42 -8.43 10.53 -14.30
CA ASN A 42 -7.51 9.75 -15.14
C ASN A 42 -8.20 8.90 -16.20
N ILE A 43 -9.54 8.88 -16.28
CA ILE A 43 -10.24 8.13 -17.32
C ILE A 43 -9.92 8.76 -18.69
N ARG A 44 -9.50 7.93 -19.65
CA ARG A 44 -9.30 8.27 -21.06
C ARG A 44 -10.03 7.26 -21.92
N VAL A 45 -10.95 7.70 -22.77
CA VAL A 45 -11.73 6.85 -23.67
C VAL A 45 -11.82 7.49 -25.05
N GLY A 46 -11.54 6.73 -26.11
CA GLY A 46 -11.62 7.21 -27.49
C GLY A 46 -10.42 8.02 -27.96
N THR A 47 -9.32 8.01 -27.21
CA THR A 47 -8.02 8.53 -27.65
C THR A 47 -6.90 7.72 -27.01
N ASP A 48 -5.80 7.59 -27.73
CA ASP A 48 -4.54 7.05 -27.22
C ASP A 48 -3.56 8.18 -26.85
N GLU A 49 -3.91 9.44 -27.14
CA GLU A 49 -3.12 10.63 -26.83
C GLU A 49 -3.08 10.89 -25.31
N GLU A 50 -1.91 11.30 -24.83
CA GLU A 50 -1.73 11.71 -23.44
C GLU A 50 -2.15 13.16 -23.27
N ILE A 51 -3.25 13.33 -22.55
CA ILE A 51 -3.82 14.63 -22.22
C ILE A 51 -3.53 14.90 -20.76
N ILE A 52 -2.56 15.78 -20.52
CA ILE A 52 -2.19 16.28 -19.21
C ILE A 52 -2.82 17.67 -19.06
N ASP A 53 -4.02 17.70 -18.51
CA ASP A 53 -4.73 18.94 -18.17
C ASP A 53 -5.54 18.77 -16.88
N ASP A 54 -5.92 19.90 -16.30
CA ASP A 54 -6.74 19.96 -15.09
C ASP A 54 -8.25 19.90 -15.38
N LEU A 55 -8.64 19.60 -16.62
CA LEU A 55 -10.02 19.54 -17.07
C LEU A 55 -10.69 18.20 -16.76
N GLY A 56 -9.94 17.23 -16.22
CA GLY A 56 -10.45 15.97 -15.70
C GLY A 56 -10.52 14.85 -16.75
N GLY A 57 -11.41 13.87 -16.53
CA GLY A 57 -11.53 12.70 -17.39
C GLY A 57 -11.91 13.08 -18.82
N TYR A 58 -11.47 12.29 -19.81
CA TYR A 58 -11.62 12.60 -21.23
C TYR A 58 -12.34 11.48 -21.99
N ILE A 59 -13.45 11.82 -22.63
CA ILE A 59 -14.14 10.94 -23.57
C ILE A 59 -14.23 11.65 -24.91
N LYS A 60 -13.59 11.10 -25.94
CA LYS A 60 -13.74 11.56 -27.34
C LYS A 60 -14.72 10.66 -28.08
N LEU A 61 -15.71 11.28 -28.75
CA LEU A 61 -16.67 10.57 -29.59
C LEU A 61 -16.11 10.38 -31.00
N ASP A 62 -16.39 9.23 -31.60
CA ASP A 62 -15.96 8.92 -32.98
C ASP A 62 -17.06 9.34 -33.96
N VAL A 63 -17.17 10.64 -34.22
CA VAL A 63 -18.19 11.24 -35.08
C VAL A 63 -17.53 11.97 -36.25
N ALA A 64 -18.02 11.76 -37.48
CA ALA A 64 -17.43 12.34 -38.69
C ALA A 64 -17.64 13.86 -38.83
N ASP A 65 -18.76 14.38 -38.29
CA ASP A 65 -19.23 15.73 -38.61
C ASP A 65 -18.77 16.81 -37.60
N GLN A 66 -18.41 16.42 -36.37
CA GLN A 66 -18.05 17.33 -35.28
C GLN A 66 -17.04 16.70 -34.33
N ASP A 67 -16.10 17.50 -33.83
CA ASP A 67 -15.21 17.08 -32.74
C ASP A 67 -15.93 17.29 -31.40
N ILE A 68 -16.42 16.20 -30.80
CA ILE A 68 -17.17 16.25 -29.54
C ILE A 68 -16.40 15.51 -28.46
N VAL A 69 -16.09 16.25 -27.40
CA VAL A 69 -15.35 15.78 -26.24
C VAL A 69 -16.20 15.98 -24.99
N ILE A 70 -16.23 14.98 -24.10
CA ILE A 70 -16.85 15.09 -22.78
C ILE A 70 -15.76 15.09 -21.72
N ARG A 71 -15.84 16.07 -20.81
CA ARG A 71 -15.03 16.15 -19.61
C ARG A 71 -15.86 15.76 -18.39
N MET A 72 -15.23 15.04 -17.46
CA MET A 72 -15.83 14.64 -16.18
C MET A 72 -14.93 15.01 -15.00
N LYS A 73 -15.52 15.63 -13.97
CA LYS A 73 -14.79 16.13 -12.80
C LYS A 73 -15.71 16.16 -11.56
N ASN A 74 -15.13 16.33 -10.37
CA ASN A 74 -15.84 16.58 -9.11
C ASN A 74 -16.84 15.48 -8.75
N ILE A 75 -16.33 14.28 -8.46
CA ILE A 75 -17.17 13.24 -7.88
C ILE A 75 -17.56 13.59 -6.44
N THR A 76 -18.86 13.53 -6.15
CA THR A 76 -19.39 13.72 -4.81
C THR A 76 -20.26 12.53 -4.40
N LEU A 77 -20.23 12.22 -3.11
CA LEU A 77 -21.11 11.24 -2.47
C LEU A 77 -22.18 11.97 -1.66
N GLY A 78 -23.44 11.65 -1.92
CA GLY A 78 -24.56 12.13 -1.12
C GLY A 78 -24.64 11.45 0.25
N ALA A 79 -25.70 11.76 1.00
CA ALA A 79 -26.05 11.01 2.20
C ALA A 79 -26.66 9.64 1.83
N PRO A 80 -26.40 8.56 2.58
CA PRO A 80 -27.04 7.27 2.37
C PRO A 80 -28.57 7.38 2.36
N ASN A 81 -29.23 6.95 1.29
CA ASN A 81 -30.69 7.07 1.21
C ASN A 81 -31.34 5.84 0.59
N ILE A 82 -32.61 5.66 0.91
CA ILE A 82 -33.46 4.62 0.34
C ILE A 82 -34.46 5.31 -0.58
N ARG A 83 -34.62 4.75 -1.78
CA ARG A 83 -35.68 5.11 -2.71
C ARG A 83 -36.85 4.15 -2.50
N GLU A 84 -37.99 4.69 -2.09
CA GLU A 84 -39.22 3.93 -1.91
C GLU A 84 -39.90 3.61 -3.24
N ALA A 85 -40.81 2.65 -3.23
CA ALA A 85 -41.56 2.23 -4.42
C ALA A 85 -42.40 3.37 -5.05
N ASN A 86 -42.82 4.33 -4.23
CA ASN A 86 -43.52 5.55 -4.66
C ASN A 86 -42.57 6.60 -5.29
N GLY A 87 -41.26 6.34 -5.32
CA GLY A 87 -40.24 7.24 -5.85
C GLY A 87 -39.73 8.30 -4.88
N SER A 88 -40.24 8.35 -3.64
CA SER A 88 -39.72 9.23 -2.59
C SER A 88 -38.39 8.72 -2.03
N TYR A 89 -37.60 9.65 -1.48
CA TYR A 89 -36.32 9.35 -0.85
C TYR A 89 -36.35 9.71 0.63
N HIS A 90 -35.79 8.86 1.48
CA HIS A 90 -35.54 9.17 2.89
C HIS A 90 -34.16 8.66 3.33
N ASN A 91 -33.69 9.16 4.48
CA ASN A 91 -32.39 8.80 5.03
C ASN A 91 -32.38 7.32 5.43
N ALA A 92 -31.39 6.58 4.95
CA ALA A 92 -31.24 5.17 5.26
C ALA A 92 -30.63 4.97 6.66
N SER A 93 -31.17 4.07 7.47
CA SER A 93 -30.46 3.56 8.64
C SER A 93 -29.88 2.17 8.38
N PRO A 94 -28.70 1.82 8.92
CA PRO A 94 -28.16 0.46 8.81
C PRO A 94 -29.13 -0.61 9.33
N MET A 95 -29.78 -0.37 10.47
CA MET A 95 -30.84 -1.25 11.00
C MET A 95 -32.00 -1.46 10.02
N GLU A 96 -32.50 -0.38 9.41
CA GLU A 96 -33.57 -0.47 8.41
C GLU A 96 -33.14 -1.30 7.19
N CYS A 97 -31.92 -1.09 6.69
CA CYS A 97 -31.39 -1.85 5.57
C CYS A 97 -31.29 -3.36 5.87
N ARG A 98 -30.92 -3.73 7.10
CA ARG A 98 -30.90 -5.14 7.56
C ARG A 98 -32.30 -5.75 7.55
N LEU A 99 -33.25 -5.09 8.20
CA LEU A 99 -34.61 -5.63 8.38
C LEU A 99 -35.38 -5.73 7.04
N ARG A 100 -35.22 -4.74 6.16
CA ARG A 100 -35.95 -4.66 4.88
C ARG A 100 -35.25 -5.36 3.72
N LYS A 101 -34.11 -6.02 3.97
CA LYS A 101 -33.28 -6.65 2.92
C LYS A 101 -32.82 -5.66 1.84
N LEU A 102 -32.51 -4.43 2.24
CA LEU A 102 -32.02 -3.38 1.36
C LEU A 102 -30.48 -3.31 1.42
N THR A 103 -29.91 -2.54 0.49
CA THR A 103 -28.47 -2.24 0.48
C THR A 103 -28.25 -0.84 1.03
N TYR A 104 -27.34 -0.72 2.00
CA TYR A 104 -26.95 0.57 2.58
C TYR A 104 -25.94 1.26 1.66
N GLN A 105 -26.40 2.24 0.89
CA GLN A 105 -25.64 2.88 -0.18
C GLN A 105 -25.94 4.38 -0.29
N SER A 106 -25.02 5.11 -0.88
CA SER A 106 -25.13 6.55 -1.14
C SER A 106 -25.12 6.82 -2.66
N PRO A 107 -25.92 7.80 -3.16
CA PRO A 107 -25.86 8.23 -4.55
C PRO A 107 -24.53 8.92 -4.85
N VAL A 108 -23.99 8.60 -6.02
CA VAL A 108 -22.77 9.21 -6.57
C VAL A 108 -23.18 10.22 -7.63
N THR A 109 -22.65 11.43 -7.56
CA THR A 109 -22.84 12.45 -8.61
C THR A 109 -21.50 12.94 -9.15
N ILE A 110 -21.48 13.33 -10.43
CA ILE A 110 -20.29 13.82 -11.14
C ILE A 110 -20.71 14.99 -12.03
N ASP A 111 -19.84 15.97 -12.18
CA ASP A 111 -20.03 17.10 -13.09
C ASP A 111 -19.50 16.75 -14.49
N PHE A 112 -20.28 17.10 -15.52
CA PHE A 112 -19.92 16.88 -16.91
C PHE A 112 -19.89 18.18 -17.71
N THR A 113 -18.97 18.28 -18.66
CA THR A 113 -18.94 19.40 -19.62
C THR A 113 -18.74 18.85 -21.02
N ILE A 114 -19.60 19.24 -21.96
CA ILE A 114 -19.49 18.83 -23.36
C ILE A 114 -18.80 19.94 -24.13
N TYR A 115 -17.71 19.62 -24.81
CA TYR A 115 -17.01 20.49 -25.74
C TYR A 115 -17.41 20.11 -27.16
N ARG A 116 -17.83 21.08 -27.97
CA ARG A 116 -18.12 20.90 -29.41
C ARG A 116 -17.18 21.81 -30.20
N ASN A 117 -16.32 21.22 -31.02
CA ASN A 117 -15.30 21.93 -31.79
C ASN A 117 -14.46 22.89 -30.92
N GLY A 118 -14.09 22.44 -29.72
CA GLY A 118 -13.35 23.24 -28.73
C GLY A 118 -14.17 24.22 -27.89
N VAL A 119 -15.45 24.43 -28.19
CA VAL A 119 -16.34 25.33 -27.43
C VAL A 119 -17.07 24.57 -26.33
N ALA A 120 -16.90 25.00 -25.07
CA ALA A 120 -17.58 24.40 -23.92
C ALA A 120 -19.08 24.75 -23.92
N SER A 121 -19.92 23.74 -23.70
CA SER A 121 -21.31 23.93 -23.30
C SER A 121 -21.41 24.34 -21.83
N PHE A 122 -22.59 24.76 -21.39
CA PHE A 122 -22.88 24.87 -19.96
C PHE A 122 -22.60 23.52 -19.27
N PRO A 123 -21.95 23.52 -18.10
CA PRO A 123 -21.69 22.31 -17.34
C PRO A 123 -23.01 21.70 -16.83
N GLU A 124 -23.17 20.40 -16.98
CA GLU A 124 -24.20 19.61 -16.32
C GLU A 124 -23.64 19.20 -14.94
N GLU A 125 -23.92 19.99 -13.91
CA GLU A 125 -23.46 19.75 -12.53
C GLU A 125 -24.34 18.72 -11.80
N GLY A 126 -23.72 17.92 -10.93
CA GLY A 126 -24.43 17.01 -10.02
C GLY A 126 -25.19 15.88 -10.71
N VAL A 127 -24.73 15.40 -11.86
CA VAL A 127 -25.40 14.30 -12.57
C VAL A 127 -25.23 13.00 -11.79
N GLN A 128 -26.34 12.37 -11.39
CA GLN A 128 -26.31 11.09 -10.67
C GLN A 128 -25.83 9.95 -11.59
N VAL A 129 -24.65 9.42 -11.29
CA VAL A 129 -23.98 8.37 -12.08
C VAL A 129 -24.17 6.96 -11.54
N GLY A 130 -24.71 6.83 -10.32
CA GLY A 130 -24.96 5.56 -9.67
C GLY A 130 -25.12 5.71 -8.17
N ALA A 131 -24.94 4.61 -7.46
CA ALA A 131 -24.86 4.52 -6.01
C ALA A 131 -23.74 3.54 -5.61
N ILE A 132 -23.05 3.84 -4.50
CA ILE A 132 -21.97 3.02 -3.94
C ILE A 132 -22.33 2.60 -2.51
N PRO A 133 -22.12 1.33 -2.14
CA PRO A 133 -22.32 0.85 -0.77
C PRO A 133 -21.44 1.60 0.22
N ILE A 134 -22.02 2.01 1.35
CA ILE A 134 -21.30 2.73 2.42
C ILE A 134 -20.95 1.76 3.53
N MET A 135 -19.70 1.81 4.00
CA MET A 135 -19.24 1.00 5.13
C MET A 135 -19.85 1.53 6.43
N VAL A 136 -20.37 0.65 7.27
CA VAL A 136 -20.93 1.01 8.58
C VAL A 136 -19.82 1.60 9.46
N ARG A 137 -20.08 2.72 10.14
CA ARG A 137 -19.12 3.56 10.90
C ARG A 137 -18.07 4.32 10.08
N SER A 138 -18.08 4.25 8.76
CA SER A 138 -17.21 5.12 7.94
C SER A 138 -17.58 6.61 8.06
N ARG A 139 -16.70 7.51 7.60
CA ARG A 139 -16.89 8.97 7.66
C ARG A 139 -18.17 9.44 6.98
N ARG A 140 -18.68 8.71 5.98
CA ARG A 140 -19.95 9.01 5.27
C ARG A 140 -21.18 8.29 5.83
N CYS A 141 -21.03 7.49 6.86
CA CYS A 141 -22.13 6.78 7.49
C CYS A 141 -22.95 7.74 8.38
N HIS A 142 -24.27 7.58 8.42
CA HIS A 142 -25.12 8.32 9.36
C HIS A 142 -24.81 8.03 10.83
N LEU A 143 -24.19 6.88 11.14
CA LEU A 143 -23.79 6.50 12.49
C LEU A 143 -22.42 7.07 12.90
N HIS A 144 -21.79 7.87 12.03
CA HIS A 144 -20.52 8.51 12.34
C HIS A 144 -20.71 9.63 13.37
N PRO A 145 -19.78 9.86 14.30
CA PRO A 145 -19.87 10.92 15.31
C PRO A 145 -20.14 12.33 14.74
N SER A 146 -19.69 12.59 13.51
CA SER A 146 -19.92 13.87 12.81
C SER A 146 -21.31 14.06 12.21
N HIS A 147 -22.12 13.00 12.15
CA HIS A 147 -23.41 13.00 11.45
C HIS A 147 -24.58 12.53 12.31
N ILE A 148 -24.31 11.77 13.38
CA ILE A 148 -25.36 11.18 14.20
C ILE A 148 -26.09 12.20 15.08
N ALA A 149 -25.40 13.26 15.50
CA ALA A 149 -25.98 14.37 16.25
C ALA A 149 -26.29 15.51 15.27
N ASP A 150 -27.58 15.74 15.02
CA ASP A 150 -28.04 16.79 14.10
C ASP A 150 -27.50 18.17 14.53
N GLY A 151 -26.59 18.74 13.73
CA GLY A 151 -26.04 20.08 13.95
C GLY A 151 -24.83 20.17 14.90
N ARG A 152 -24.32 19.05 15.44
CA ARG A 152 -23.10 19.03 16.27
C ARG A 152 -22.21 17.84 15.90
N SER A 153 -20.93 18.10 15.58
CA SER A 153 -19.94 17.02 15.46
C SER A 153 -19.45 16.61 16.84
N LEU A 154 -19.52 15.33 17.15
CA LEU A 154 -19.04 14.77 18.42
C LEU A 154 -17.56 14.37 18.32
N GLU A 155 -16.79 14.56 19.40
CA GLU A 155 -15.39 14.12 19.52
C GLU A 155 -15.23 13.08 20.64
N PRO A 156 -15.66 11.82 20.42
CA PRO A 156 -15.72 10.80 21.48
C PRO A 156 -14.34 10.37 21.99
N THR A 157 -13.26 10.64 21.25
CA THR A 157 -11.89 10.29 21.66
C THR A 157 -11.31 11.26 22.68
N LYS A 158 -11.73 12.52 22.68
CA LYS A 158 -11.22 13.57 23.58
C LYS A 158 -12.17 13.85 24.74
N SER A 159 -13.48 13.76 24.51
CA SER A 159 -14.50 14.08 25.51
C SER A 159 -15.26 12.82 25.95
N PRO A 160 -15.21 12.44 27.24
CA PRO A 160 -15.99 11.31 27.75
C PRO A 160 -17.50 11.59 27.70
N GLU A 161 -17.92 12.86 27.79
CA GLU A 161 -19.32 13.27 27.65
C GLU A 161 -19.82 13.03 26.22
N ASP A 162 -19.01 13.36 25.21
CA ASP A 162 -19.36 13.13 23.81
C ASP A 162 -19.40 11.63 23.50
N ALA A 163 -18.52 10.83 24.12
CA ALA A 163 -18.55 9.37 24.01
C ALA A 163 -19.83 8.77 24.61
N ALA A 164 -20.27 9.26 25.77
CA ALA A 164 -21.52 8.82 26.40
C ALA A 164 -22.74 9.22 25.55
N LEU A 165 -22.79 10.46 25.06
CA LEU A 165 -23.87 10.93 24.19
C LEU A 165 -23.95 10.13 22.89
N LEU A 166 -22.79 9.81 22.28
CA LEU A 166 -22.73 8.96 21.11
C LEU A 166 -23.34 7.58 21.39
N ALA A 167 -23.02 6.98 22.54
CA ALA A 167 -23.55 5.68 22.92
C ALA A 167 -25.09 5.69 23.05
N ASP A 168 -25.66 6.75 23.63
CA ASP A 168 -27.11 6.88 23.77
C ASP A 168 -27.81 7.11 22.42
N LEU A 169 -27.26 7.98 21.56
CA LEU A 169 -27.80 8.20 20.21
C LEU A 169 -27.78 6.93 19.34
N LEU A 170 -26.77 6.07 19.52
CA LEU A 170 -26.70 4.79 18.81
C LEU A 170 -27.81 3.85 19.27
N ARG A 171 -28.05 3.76 20.58
CA ARG A 171 -29.14 2.97 21.14
C ARG A 171 -30.50 3.46 20.64
N ASP A 172 -30.71 4.77 20.55
CA ASP A 172 -31.93 5.38 20.01
C ASP A 172 -32.16 4.99 18.53
N LYS A 173 -31.08 4.83 17.76
CA LYS A 173 -31.12 4.35 16.37
C LYS A 173 -31.18 2.82 16.25
N GLY A 174 -31.20 2.09 17.36
CA GLY A 174 -31.27 0.63 17.43
C GLY A 174 -29.93 -0.09 17.23
N GLU A 175 -28.81 0.61 17.40
CA GLU A 175 -27.46 0.07 17.23
C GLU A 175 -26.77 -0.16 18.58
N ASP A 176 -25.88 -1.15 18.65
CA ASP A 176 -25.03 -1.38 19.83
C ASP A 176 -23.80 -0.43 19.80
N PRO A 177 -23.54 0.35 20.87
CA PRO A 177 -22.32 1.15 20.99
C PRO A 177 -21.02 0.36 20.82
N LEU A 178 -21.02 -0.92 21.17
CA LEU A 178 -19.85 -1.81 21.05
C LEU A 178 -19.61 -2.32 19.63
N ASP A 179 -20.54 -2.13 18.67
CA ASP A 179 -20.30 -2.53 17.28
C ASP A 179 -19.22 -1.65 16.64
N PRO A 180 -18.03 -2.22 16.29
CA PRO A 180 -16.93 -1.46 15.70
C PRO A 180 -17.21 -0.98 14.27
N GLY A 181 -18.22 -1.52 13.59
CA GLY A 181 -18.43 -1.26 12.15
C GLY A 181 -17.38 -1.95 11.28
N GLY A 182 -17.08 -1.38 10.10
CA GLY A 182 -16.07 -1.95 9.19
C GLY A 182 -16.60 -3.00 8.20
N TYR A 183 -17.92 -3.11 8.06
CA TYR A 183 -18.59 -4.02 7.13
C TYR A 183 -19.65 -3.27 6.29
N PHE A 184 -20.17 -3.94 5.27
CA PHE A 184 -21.20 -3.43 4.35
C PHE A 184 -22.51 -4.19 4.55
N ILE A 185 -23.65 -3.53 4.31
CA ILE A 185 -24.97 -4.18 4.30
C ILE A 185 -25.44 -4.25 2.86
N ILE A 186 -25.49 -5.46 2.30
CA ILE A 186 -25.89 -5.72 0.91
C ILE A 186 -27.08 -6.67 0.94
N ASN A 187 -28.23 -6.21 0.41
CA ASN A 187 -29.48 -6.97 0.40
C ASN A 187 -29.86 -7.54 1.77
N GLY A 188 -29.66 -6.75 2.83
CA GLY A 188 -29.88 -7.11 4.23
C GLY A 188 -28.82 -8.00 4.87
N THR A 189 -27.86 -8.52 4.10
CA THR A 189 -26.77 -9.35 4.64
C THR A 189 -25.55 -8.50 4.97
N GLU A 190 -24.95 -8.75 6.13
CA GLU A 190 -23.71 -8.10 6.55
C GLU A 190 -22.52 -8.78 5.90
N ARG A 191 -21.74 -8.02 5.14
CA ARG A 191 -20.61 -8.52 4.37
C ARG A 191 -19.35 -7.77 4.74
N VAL A 192 -18.31 -8.52 5.07
CA VAL A 192 -16.98 -8.01 5.38
C VAL A 192 -16.07 -8.20 4.18
N LEU A 193 -15.19 -7.23 3.92
CA LEU A 193 -14.08 -7.38 2.99
C LEU A 193 -12.88 -7.87 3.77
N ILE A 194 -12.33 -9.00 3.35
CA ILE A 194 -11.18 -9.60 4.01
C ILE A 194 -9.90 -9.02 3.41
N SER A 195 -8.97 -8.63 4.26
CA SER A 195 -7.67 -8.14 3.84
C SER A 195 -6.92 -9.22 3.05
N MET A 196 -6.29 -8.83 1.95
CA MET A 196 -5.54 -9.75 1.10
C MET A 196 -4.06 -9.41 1.09
N GLU A 197 -3.22 -10.40 1.35
CA GLU A 197 -1.77 -10.31 1.19
C GLU A 197 -1.41 -10.41 -0.30
N ASP A 198 -0.70 -9.44 -0.85
CA ASP A 198 -0.14 -9.46 -2.22
C ASP A 198 1.38 -9.26 -2.13
N LEU A 199 2.09 -9.68 -3.15
CA LEU A 199 3.52 -9.36 -3.26
C LEU A 199 3.68 -7.86 -3.51
N ALA A 200 4.65 -7.25 -2.85
CA ALA A 200 4.99 -5.86 -3.03
C ALA A 200 5.33 -5.61 -4.52
N PRO A 201 4.68 -4.63 -5.17
CA PRO A 201 5.01 -4.26 -6.53
C PRO A 201 6.39 -3.58 -6.58
N ASN A 202 6.94 -3.44 -7.79
CA ASN A 202 8.18 -2.69 -8.07
C ASN A 202 9.43 -3.19 -7.34
N ARG A 203 9.40 -4.39 -6.74
CA ARG A 203 10.58 -5.06 -6.17
C ARG A 203 11.08 -6.16 -7.08
N VAL A 204 12.42 -6.30 -7.12
CA VAL A 204 13.08 -7.37 -7.86
C VAL A 204 13.21 -8.58 -6.94
N THR A 205 12.70 -9.73 -7.40
CA THR A 205 12.84 -11.01 -6.71
C THR A 205 13.66 -11.96 -7.56
N VAL A 206 14.78 -12.44 -7.05
CA VAL A 206 15.62 -13.42 -7.74
C VAL A 206 15.30 -14.83 -7.24
N GLU A 207 15.18 -15.76 -8.18
CA GLU A 207 14.76 -17.15 -7.96
C GLU A 207 15.59 -18.12 -8.79
N ILE A 208 15.74 -19.34 -8.29
CA ILE A 208 16.24 -20.47 -9.10
C ILE A 208 15.03 -21.15 -9.76
N ASN A 209 15.02 -21.18 -11.09
CA ASN A 209 13.97 -21.87 -11.83
C ASN A 209 14.14 -23.39 -11.70
N LYS A 210 13.25 -24.02 -10.92
CA LYS A 210 13.20 -25.48 -10.71
C LYS A 210 12.34 -26.22 -11.76
N ARG A 211 11.66 -25.51 -12.68
CA ARG A 211 10.72 -26.13 -13.65
C ARG A 211 11.44 -26.93 -14.75
N THR A 212 12.66 -26.55 -15.08
CA THR A 212 13.49 -27.27 -16.03
C THR A 212 14.38 -28.25 -15.27
N ALA A 213 14.68 -29.42 -15.85
CA ALA A 213 15.57 -30.42 -15.25
C ALA A 213 16.99 -29.90 -14.91
N LYS A 214 17.35 -28.68 -15.30
CA LYS A 214 18.61 -28.02 -14.93
C LYS A 214 18.30 -26.63 -14.37
N ARG A 215 19.02 -26.25 -13.31
CA ARG A 215 18.90 -24.98 -12.58
C ARG A 215 19.27 -23.80 -13.49
N THR A 216 18.42 -22.78 -13.57
CA THR A 216 18.73 -21.49 -14.20
C THR A 216 18.31 -20.36 -13.29
N GLU A 217 19.10 -19.29 -13.28
CA GLU A 217 18.87 -18.11 -12.46
C GLU A 217 17.88 -17.16 -13.15
N VAL A 218 16.86 -16.72 -12.41
CA VAL A 218 15.78 -15.89 -12.96
C VAL A 218 15.40 -14.80 -11.98
N ALA A 219 15.41 -13.54 -12.42
CA ALA A 219 14.78 -12.44 -11.71
C ALA A 219 13.38 -12.16 -12.27
N LYS A 220 12.44 -11.84 -11.37
CA LYS A 220 11.09 -11.41 -11.71
C LYS A 220 10.81 -10.07 -11.04
N ILE A 221 10.08 -9.21 -11.74
CA ILE A 221 9.55 -7.97 -11.18
C ILE A 221 8.12 -7.76 -11.68
N PHE A 222 7.25 -7.31 -10.77
CA PHE A 222 5.92 -6.86 -11.10
C PHE A 222 5.89 -5.33 -11.06
N SER A 223 6.09 -4.70 -12.21
CA SER A 223 6.02 -3.24 -12.32
C SER A 223 4.56 -2.79 -12.27
N GLN A 224 4.22 -1.90 -11.33
CA GLN A 224 2.88 -1.36 -11.15
C GLN A 224 2.88 0.18 -11.18
N LYS A 225 2.01 0.76 -12.02
CA LYS A 225 1.70 2.20 -12.06
C LYS A 225 0.20 2.37 -12.34
N ASN A 226 -0.48 3.25 -11.60
CA ASN A 226 -1.91 3.59 -11.81
C ASN A 226 -2.87 2.39 -11.94
N GLY A 227 -2.60 1.30 -11.22
CA GLY A 227 -3.40 0.07 -11.24
C GLY A 227 -3.07 -0.92 -12.36
N MET A 228 -2.20 -0.55 -13.31
CA MET A 228 -1.66 -1.48 -14.32
C MET A 228 -0.47 -2.23 -13.76
N ARG A 229 -0.52 -3.58 -13.79
CA ARG A 229 0.57 -4.47 -13.35
C ARG A 229 1.17 -5.20 -14.56
N LYS A 230 2.47 -5.01 -14.81
CA LYS A 230 3.22 -5.56 -15.94
C LYS A 230 4.39 -6.42 -15.44
N PRO A 231 4.37 -7.75 -15.66
CA PRO A 231 5.45 -8.63 -15.23
C PRO A 231 6.60 -8.66 -16.24
N LEU A 232 7.81 -8.46 -15.73
CA LEU A 232 9.07 -8.64 -16.45
C LEU A 232 9.83 -9.81 -15.84
N THR A 233 10.48 -10.62 -16.69
CA THR A 233 11.35 -11.70 -16.28
C THR A 233 12.70 -11.55 -16.95
N VAL A 234 13.79 -11.66 -16.19
CA VAL A 234 15.16 -11.68 -16.70
C VAL A 234 15.77 -13.02 -16.34
N GLU A 235 16.23 -13.78 -17.33
CA GLU A 235 16.81 -15.11 -17.15
C GLU A 235 18.26 -15.15 -17.64
N LYS A 236 19.12 -15.84 -16.89
CA LYS A 236 20.41 -16.29 -17.39
C LYS A 236 20.25 -17.68 -17.98
N ARG A 237 20.46 -17.80 -19.28
CA ARG A 237 20.40 -19.06 -20.01
C ARG A 237 21.69 -19.87 -19.83
N ARG A 238 21.66 -21.12 -20.29
CA ARG A 238 22.75 -22.08 -20.13
C ARG A 238 24.00 -21.75 -20.94
N ASP A 239 23.81 -21.10 -22.08
CA ASP A 239 24.84 -20.51 -22.93
C ASP A 239 25.51 -19.29 -22.27
N GLY A 240 25.01 -18.81 -21.13
CA GLY A 240 25.47 -17.60 -20.46
C GLY A 240 24.77 -16.33 -20.98
N MET A 241 23.80 -16.47 -21.90
CA MET A 241 23.06 -15.35 -22.44
C MET A 241 22.02 -14.82 -21.47
N LEU A 242 21.98 -13.50 -21.34
CA LEU A 242 21.06 -12.77 -20.48
C LEU A 242 19.87 -12.31 -21.33
N MET A 243 18.69 -12.83 -21.01
CA MET A 243 17.48 -12.62 -21.81
C MET A 243 16.36 -12.02 -20.97
N VAL A 244 15.66 -11.07 -21.56
CA VAL A 244 14.49 -10.38 -20.99
C VAL A 244 13.23 -10.88 -21.68
N LYS A 245 12.20 -11.16 -20.89
CA LYS A 245 10.87 -11.50 -21.37
C LYS A 245 9.85 -10.49 -20.85
N VAL A 246 9.31 -9.69 -21.77
CA VAL A 246 8.20 -8.75 -21.52
C VAL A 246 6.89 -9.48 -21.78
N SER A 247 6.26 -9.98 -20.71
CA SER A 247 5.13 -10.93 -20.82
C SER A 247 3.91 -10.35 -21.54
N THR A 248 3.76 -9.03 -21.58
CA THR A 248 2.65 -8.34 -22.23
C THR A 248 2.87 -8.09 -23.73
N ALA A 249 4.12 -8.12 -24.20
CA ALA A 249 4.49 -7.87 -25.59
C ALA A 249 4.55 -9.15 -26.44
N GLY A 250 4.77 -10.28 -25.78
CA GLY A 250 4.85 -11.59 -26.42
C GLY A 250 5.61 -12.62 -25.59
N THR A 251 5.79 -13.81 -26.16
CA THR A 251 6.60 -14.88 -25.55
C THR A 251 8.07 -14.80 -25.93
N THR A 252 8.42 -13.99 -26.94
CA THR A 252 9.76 -13.87 -27.50
C THR A 252 10.71 -13.19 -26.51
N PRO A 253 11.81 -13.86 -26.13
CA PRO A 253 12.84 -13.28 -25.27
C PRO A 253 13.78 -12.37 -26.09
N ILE A 254 14.23 -11.28 -25.46
CA ILE A 254 15.08 -10.25 -26.05
C ILE A 254 16.43 -10.23 -25.30
N PRO A 255 17.59 -10.22 -25.97
CA PRO A 255 18.87 -10.04 -25.29
C PRO A 255 18.92 -8.73 -24.49
N VAL A 256 19.45 -8.77 -23.26
CA VAL A 256 19.53 -7.61 -22.37
C VAL A 256 20.29 -6.45 -23.03
N VAL A 257 21.46 -6.71 -23.61
CA VAL A 257 22.31 -5.68 -24.23
C VAL A 257 21.59 -5.00 -25.40
N LEU A 258 20.87 -5.78 -26.22
CA LEU A 258 20.05 -5.25 -27.32
C LEU A 258 18.95 -4.33 -26.79
N LEU A 259 18.25 -4.74 -25.71
CA LEU A 259 17.22 -3.91 -25.09
C LEU A 259 17.80 -2.63 -24.47
N MET A 260 18.98 -2.70 -23.85
CA MET A 260 19.67 -1.51 -23.30
C MET A 260 20.05 -0.51 -24.39
N ARG A 261 20.50 -1.00 -25.57
CA ARG A 261 20.74 -0.14 -26.74
C ARG A 261 19.47 0.51 -27.27
N ALA A 262 18.38 -0.24 -27.37
CA ALA A 262 17.07 0.32 -27.77
C ALA A 262 16.53 1.38 -26.78
N LEU A 263 17.01 1.39 -25.53
CA LEU A 263 16.68 2.37 -24.51
C LEU A 263 17.61 3.59 -24.49
N GLY A 264 18.58 3.67 -25.40
CA GLY A 264 19.48 4.82 -25.56
C GLY A 264 20.85 4.69 -24.89
N ILE A 265 21.30 3.48 -24.53
CA ILE A 265 22.70 3.23 -24.12
C ILE A 265 23.50 2.74 -25.33
N GLU A 266 24.20 3.64 -26.01
CA GLU A 266 24.94 3.30 -27.23
C GLU A 266 26.33 2.73 -26.95
N ASN A 267 27.04 3.25 -25.95
CA ASN A 267 28.43 2.90 -25.69
C ASN A 267 28.52 1.60 -24.87
N ASP A 268 29.34 0.65 -25.32
CA ASP A 268 29.60 -0.61 -24.63
C ASP A 268 30.15 -0.39 -23.21
N GLN A 269 30.92 0.68 -23.01
CA GLN A 269 31.41 1.07 -21.69
C GLN A 269 30.26 1.47 -20.75
N GLU A 270 29.21 2.13 -21.25
CA GLU A 270 28.04 2.49 -20.46
C GLU A 270 27.19 1.25 -20.13
N VAL A 271 27.00 0.32 -21.10
CA VAL A 271 26.34 -0.97 -20.85
C VAL A 271 27.06 -1.74 -19.76
N PHE A 272 28.39 -1.82 -19.89
CA PHE A 272 29.24 -2.49 -18.90
C PHE A 272 29.09 -1.85 -17.53
N THR A 273 29.18 -0.53 -17.46
CA THR A 273 29.10 0.23 -16.20
C THR A 273 27.72 0.11 -15.53
N ALA A 274 26.64 0.15 -16.31
CA ALA A 274 25.28 0.04 -15.79
C ALA A 274 24.97 -1.36 -15.19
N ILE A 275 25.59 -2.42 -15.71
CA ILE A 275 25.47 -3.78 -15.16
C ILE A 275 26.52 -4.03 -14.06
N SER A 276 27.65 -3.29 -14.10
CA SER A 276 28.87 -3.63 -13.35
C SER A 276 28.60 -3.93 -11.87
N GLY A 277 29.21 -5.04 -11.44
CA GLY A 277 29.20 -5.51 -10.06
C GLY A 277 30.60 -6.03 -9.69
N PRO A 278 30.72 -7.12 -8.92
CA PRO A 278 32.01 -7.74 -8.63
C PRO A 278 32.80 -8.07 -9.91
N GLN A 279 34.13 -8.00 -9.86
CA GLN A 279 35.01 -8.19 -11.04
C GLN A 279 34.78 -9.51 -11.80
N GLU A 280 34.27 -10.53 -11.10
CA GLU A 280 33.95 -11.84 -11.66
C GLU A 280 32.78 -11.80 -12.67
N THR A 281 31.85 -10.86 -12.50
CA THR A 281 30.70 -10.66 -13.40
C THR A 281 31.13 -10.17 -14.78
N PHE A 282 32.31 -9.55 -14.90
CA PHE A 282 32.77 -8.87 -16.10
C PHE A 282 32.87 -9.79 -17.31
N LYS A 283 33.25 -11.07 -17.09
CA LYS A 283 33.36 -12.07 -18.16
C LYS A 283 32.01 -12.32 -18.84
N PHE A 284 30.92 -12.40 -18.07
CA PHE A 284 29.58 -12.62 -18.60
C PHE A 284 29.07 -11.40 -19.36
N ILE A 285 29.34 -10.21 -18.84
CA ILE A 285 28.92 -8.95 -19.46
C ILE A 285 29.58 -8.79 -20.83
N VAL A 286 30.91 -8.95 -20.89
CA VAL A 286 31.67 -8.83 -22.15
C VAL A 286 31.25 -9.91 -23.16
N ALA A 287 31.03 -11.14 -22.71
CA ALA A 287 30.53 -12.22 -23.59
C ALA A 287 29.17 -11.88 -24.21
N ASN A 288 28.24 -11.32 -23.43
CA ASN A 288 26.91 -10.92 -23.93
C ASN A 288 26.99 -9.73 -24.91
N ILE A 289 27.90 -8.78 -24.68
CA ILE A 289 28.15 -7.66 -25.60
C ILE A 289 28.66 -8.18 -26.95
N ASN A 290 29.68 -9.05 -26.92
CA ASN A 290 30.25 -9.64 -28.12
C ASN A 290 29.22 -10.48 -28.88
N GLU A 291 28.42 -11.29 -28.18
CA GLU A 291 27.39 -12.12 -28.83
C GLU A 291 26.34 -11.28 -29.56
N VAL A 292 25.89 -10.17 -28.97
CA VAL A 292 24.92 -9.27 -29.63
C VAL A 292 25.55 -8.53 -30.82
N ASN A 293 26.85 -8.23 -30.75
CA ASN A 293 27.60 -7.54 -31.81
C ASN A 293 27.92 -8.43 -33.01
N ASP A 294 28.28 -9.69 -32.76
CA ASP A 294 28.95 -10.55 -33.75
C ASP A 294 28.07 -11.71 -34.25
N ASN A 295 26.99 -12.05 -33.54
CA ASN A 295 26.07 -13.12 -33.98
C ASN A 295 25.13 -12.63 -35.08
N GLU A 296 25.09 -13.35 -36.21
CA GLU A 296 24.24 -13.08 -37.38
C GLU A 296 22.73 -12.99 -37.06
N GLU A 297 22.26 -13.59 -35.95
CA GLU A 297 20.86 -13.48 -35.53
C GLU A 297 20.51 -12.08 -34.98
N PHE A 298 21.47 -11.40 -34.36
CA PHE A 298 21.29 -10.10 -33.75
C PHE A 298 21.92 -9.01 -34.60
N GLU A 299 23.24 -9.07 -34.81
CA GLU A 299 24.07 -8.10 -35.54
C GLU A 299 23.68 -6.64 -35.23
N VAL A 300 23.42 -6.34 -33.96
CA VAL A 300 23.04 -5.01 -33.49
C VAL A 300 24.24 -4.38 -32.84
N LYS A 301 24.64 -3.18 -33.28
CA LYS A 301 25.72 -2.36 -32.68
C LYS A 301 25.24 -0.97 -32.27
N SER A 302 24.17 -0.48 -32.88
CA SER A 302 23.62 0.86 -32.66
C SER A 302 22.15 0.84 -32.21
N GLU A 303 21.67 1.96 -31.68
CA GLU A 303 20.25 2.13 -31.32
C GLU A 303 19.30 1.90 -32.52
N PRO A 304 19.52 2.48 -33.71
CA PRO A 304 18.63 2.27 -34.86
C PRO A 304 18.49 0.80 -35.28
N GLU A 305 19.60 0.05 -35.24
CA GLU A 305 19.60 -1.39 -35.53
C GLU A 305 18.80 -2.18 -34.48
N ALA A 306 18.90 -1.79 -33.20
CA ALA A 306 18.10 -2.39 -32.13
C ALA A 306 16.61 -2.16 -32.35
N TYR A 307 16.21 -0.95 -32.75
CA TYR A 307 14.82 -0.64 -33.11
C TYR A 307 14.35 -1.48 -34.29
N GLU A 308 15.16 -1.59 -35.34
CA GLU A 308 14.80 -2.38 -36.52
C GLU A 308 14.59 -3.86 -36.17
N TRP A 309 15.45 -4.43 -35.32
CA TRP A 309 15.32 -5.79 -34.84
C TRP A 309 14.01 -6.00 -34.06
N LEU A 310 13.67 -5.08 -33.14
CA LEU A 310 12.42 -5.11 -32.39
C LEU A 310 11.20 -5.00 -33.32
N GLN A 311 11.23 -4.11 -34.31
CA GLN A 311 10.17 -3.98 -35.30
C GLN A 311 9.97 -5.26 -36.12
N LYS A 312 11.06 -5.89 -36.56
CA LYS A 312 11.02 -7.15 -37.32
C LYS A 312 10.43 -8.28 -36.48
N LYS A 313 10.77 -8.39 -35.19
CA LYS A 313 10.32 -9.50 -34.32
C LYS A 313 8.90 -9.32 -33.79
N PHE A 314 8.51 -8.13 -33.35
CA PHE A 314 7.23 -7.90 -32.68
C PHE A 314 6.10 -7.45 -33.61
N ALA A 315 6.42 -6.90 -34.78
CA ALA A 315 5.45 -6.29 -35.67
C ALA A 315 5.68 -6.68 -37.15
N ALA A 316 6.14 -7.91 -37.39
CA ALA A 316 6.36 -8.45 -38.73
C ALA A 316 5.11 -8.30 -39.63
N GLY A 317 5.31 -7.85 -40.87
CA GLY A 317 4.24 -7.75 -41.87
C GLY A 317 3.32 -6.54 -41.76
N GLN A 318 3.54 -5.63 -40.80
CA GLN A 318 2.75 -4.40 -40.65
C GLN A 318 3.43 -3.19 -41.31
N GLN A 319 2.64 -2.15 -41.62
CA GLN A 319 3.17 -0.88 -42.16
C GLN A 319 4.19 -0.25 -41.20
N LYS A 320 5.18 0.45 -41.75
CA LYS A 320 6.33 1.00 -41.00
C LYS A 320 5.88 1.86 -39.79
N GLU A 321 4.92 2.75 -39.99
CA GLU A 321 4.39 3.64 -38.95
C GLU A 321 3.79 2.86 -37.77
N TYR A 322 3.00 1.82 -38.06
CA TYR A 322 2.44 0.95 -37.02
C TYR A 322 3.51 0.16 -36.26
N ARG A 323 4.57 -0.28 -36.97
CA ARG A 323 5.70 -0.98 -36.34
C ARG A 323 6.44 -0.07 -35.37
N GLU A 324 6.72 1.16 -35.78
CA GLU A 324 7.36 2.18 -34.93
C GLU A 324 6.51 2.50 -33.70
N ALA A 325 5.22 2.78 -33.89
CA ALA A 325 4.29 3.07 -32.79
C ALA A 325 4.23 1.91 -31.78
N ARG A 326 4.20 0.66 -32.27
CA ARG A 326 4.15 -0.53 -31.41
C ARG A 326 5.43 -0.75 -30.60
N VAL A 327 6.60 -0.48 -31.18
CA VAL A 327 7.88 -0.58 -30.45
C VAL A 327 8.02 0.54 -29.43
N ASN A 328 7.63 1.77 -29.76
CA ASN A 328 7.59 2.86 -28.78
C ASN A 328 6.63 2.52 -27.62
N GLN A 329 5.43 2.02 -27.92
CA GLN A 329 4.49 1.56 -26.90
C GLN A 329 5.09 0.45 -26.00
N LEU A 330 5.88 -0.46 -26.57
CA LEU A 330 6.58 -1.50 -25.83
C LEU A 330 7.61 -0.91 -24.85
N LEU A 331 8.48 -0.04 -25.32
CA LEU A 331 9.56 0.55 -24.51
C LEU A 331 9.02 1.53 -23.45
N ASP A 332 7.96 2.25 -23.77
CA ASP A 332 7.46 3.35 -22.95
C ASP A 332 6.37 2.88 -21.97
N ARG A 333 5.35 2.14 -22.43
CA ARG A 333 4.17 1.83 -21.62
C ARG A 333 4.15 0.41 -21.06
N GLU A 334 4.80 -0.54 -21.74
CA GLU A 334 4.81 -1.95 -21.34
C GLU A 334 6.03 -2.32 -20.49
N LEU A 335 7.21 -1.78 -20.83
CA LEU A 335 8.44 -2.01 -20.09
C LEU A 335 8.53 -1.09 -18.87
N LEU A 336 8.58 -1.71 -17.68
CA LEU A 336 8.81 -1.05 -16.38
C LEU A 336 8.06 0.29 -16.21
N PRO A 337 6.73 0.34 -16.40
CA PRO A 337 5.97 1.60 -16.35
C PRO A 337 6.09 2.37 -15.02
N HIS A 338 6.48 1.73 -13.92
CA HIS A 338 6.69 2.41 -12.63
C HIS A 338 7.83 3.43 -12.64
N LEU A 339 8.81 3.28 -13.53
CA LEU A 339 9.94 4.20 -13.68
C LEU A 339 9.60 5.42 -14.55
N GLY A 340 8.51 5.35 -15.31
CA GLY A 340 8.14 6.35 -16.29
C GLY A 340 7.50 5.77 -17.55
N ASP A 341 6.78 6.62 -18.26
CA ASP A 341 6.11 6.33 -19.54
C ASP A 341 6.53 7.28 -20.66
N GLN A 342 7.51 8.17 -20.42
CA GLN A 342 8.02 9.09 -21.42
C GLN A 342 9.31 8.58 -22.07
N PRO A 343 9.66 9.05 -23.28
CA PRO A 343 10.93 8.72 -23.92
C PRO A 343 12.16 9.11 -23.10
N GLU A 344 12.06 10.17 -22.29
CA GLU A 344 13.12 10.65 -21.40
C GLU A 344 13.45 9.63 -20.29
N ASP A 345 12.46 8.83 -19.88
CA ASP A 345 12.60 7.83 -18.83
C ASP A 345 13.32 6.55 -19.31
N ARG A 346 13.55 6.39 -20.63
CA ARG A 346 14.14 5.18 -21.20
C ARG A 346 15.54 4.90 -20.64
N LYS A 347 16.38 5.93 -20.49
CA LYS A 347 17.72 5.79 -19.91
C LYS A 347 17.68 5.28 -18.47
N LYS A 348 16.72 5.77 -17.68
CA LYS A 348 16.47 5.32 -16.30
C LYS A 348 16.02 3.85 -16.25
N LYS A 349 15.16 3.42 -17.18
CA LYS A 349 14.77 2.01 -17.34
C LYS A 349 15.96 1.11 -17.68
N ALA A 350 16.89 1.59 -18.51
CA ALA A 350 18.08 0.84 -18.87
C ALA A 350 19.03 0.63 -17.67
N ILE A 351 19.22 1.66 -16.84
CA ILE A 351 20.00 1.58 -15.60
C ILE A 351 19.35 0.58 -14.62
N PHE A 352 18.03 0.67 -14.44
CA PHE A 352 17.30 -0.28 -13.58
C PHE A 352 17.39 -1.71 -14.09
N LEU A 353 17.34 -1.92 -15.41
CA LEU A 353 17.53 -3.23 -16.03
C LEU A 353 18.94 -3.78 -15.73
N GLY A 354 19.96 -2.92 -15.79
CA GLY A 354 21.34 -3.26 -15.38
C GLY A 354 21.41 -3.77 -13.94
N ARG A 355 20.70 -3.11 -13.01
CA ARG A 355 20.57 -3.56 -11.60
C ARG A 355 19.93 -4.94 -11.48
N ILE A 356 18.84 -5.22 -12.21
CA ILE A 356 18.20 -6.55 -12.21
C ILE A 356 19.19 -7.62 -12.66
N VAL A 357 19.91 -7.34 -13.75
CA VAL A 357 20.88 -8.27 -14.35
C VAL A 357 22.03 -8.53 -13.39
N ARG A 358 22.53 -7.50 -12.72
CA ARG A 358 23.57 -7.64 -11.69
C ARG A 358 23.15 -8.61 -10.59
N GLN A 359 21.93 -8.50 -10.07
CA GLN A 359 21.43 -9.42 -9.04
C GLN A 359 21.33 -10.88 -9.54
N VAL A 360 20.95 -11.08 -10.81
CA VAL A 360 20.95 -12.42 -11.43
C VAL A 360 22.38 -12.99 -11.53
N LEU A 361 23.35 -12.17 -11.93
CA LEU A 361 24.75 -12.58 -12.06
C LEU A 361 25.40 -12.85 -10.70
N GLU A 362 25.12 -12.02 -9.69
CA GLU A 362 25.59 -12.22 -8.31
C GLU A 362 25.07 -13.53 -7.73
N MET A 363 23.79 -13.85 -7.94
CA MET A 363 23.24 -15.14 -7.53
C MET A 363 23.93 -16.31 -8.26
N ALA A 364 24.20 -16.15 -9.56
CA ALA A 364 24.86 -17.18 -10.36
C ALA A 364 26.33 -17.44 -9.97
N LEU A 365 27.02 -16.44 -9.40
CA LEU A 365 28.43 -16.52 -9.01
C LEU A 365 28.62 -16.93 -7.56
N ASN A 366 27.89 -16.28 -6.65
CA ASN A 366 28.09 -16.44 -5.20
C ASN A 366 27.23 -17.56 -4.60
N ASP A 367 26.46 -18.29 -5.42
CA ASP A 367 25.43 -19.24 -4.99
C ASP A 367 24.53 -18.65 -3.89
N LYS A 368 24.23 -17.34 -4.04
CA LYS A 368 23.45 -16.57 -3.06
C LYS A 368 22.06 -17.20 -2.95
N GLU A 369 21.53 -17.28 -1.73
CA GLU A 369 20.19 -17.80 -1.54
C GLU A 369 19.16 -16.93 -2.28
N PRO A 370 18.10 -17.54 -2.85
CA PRO A 370 17.00 -16.80 -3.47
C PRO A 370 16.41 -15.77 -2.53
N ASN A 371 15.86 -14.68 -3.08
CA ASN A 371 15.16 -13.69 -2.25
C ASN A 371 13.95 -14.34 -1.56
N ASP A 372 13.86 -14.12 -0.25
CA ASP A 372 12.70 -14.52 0.54
C ASP A 372 11.48 -13.65 0.16
N LYS A 373 10.49 -14.27 -0.49
CA LYS A 373 9.23 -13.61 -0.89
C LYS A 373 8.22 -13.57 0.25
N ASP A 374 8.42 -14.41 1.25
CA ASP A 374 7.55 -14.52 2.41
C ASP A 374 7.90 -13.54 3.52
N HIS A 375 9.10 -12.94 3.45
CA HIS A 375 9.50 -11.77 4.21
C HIS A 375 8.53 -10.59 4.04
N TYR A 376 8.05 -10.02 5.15
CA TYR A 376 6.99 -9.00 5.12
C TYR A 376 7.38 -7.67 4.45
N ALA A 377 8.68 -7.36 4.35
CA ALA A 377 9.17 -6.25 3.51
C ALA A 377 8.73 -6.38 2.04
N ASN A 378 8.56 -7.62 1.55
CA ASN A 378 8.18 -7.95 0.17
C ASN A 378 6.69 -8.22 0.01
N LYS A 379 5.89 -7.94 1.04
CA LYS A 379 4.44 -8.15 1.04
C LYS A 379 3.70 -6.86 1.34
N ARG A 380 2.47 -6.76 0.82
CA ARG A 380 1.54 -5.67 1.08
C ARG A 380 0.17 -6.24 1.38
N VAL A 381 -0.51 -5.65 2.36
CA VAL A 381 -1.89 -5.99 2.71
C VAL A 381 -2.81 -5.02 2.00
N ARG A 382 -3.62 -5.54 1.09
CA ARG A 382 -4.71 -4.81 0.44
C ARG A 382 -5.92 -4.79 1.35
N LEU A 383 -6.40 -3.60 1.64
CA LEU A 383 -7.52 -3.32 2.53
C LEU A 383 -8.81 -3.04 1.77
N ALA A 384 -9.92 -2.87 2.50
CA ALA A 384 -11.23 -2.57 1.91
C ALA A 384 -11.21 -1.42 0.91
N GLY A 385 -10.49 -0.32 1.21
CA GLY A 385 -10.36 0.83 0.31
C GLY A 385 -9.69 0.47 -1.00
N ASP A 386 -8.61 -0.31 -0.98
CA ASP A 386 -7.87 -0.73 -2.18
C ASP A 386 -8.70 -1.66 -3.07
N LEU A 387 -9.48 -2.53 -2.43
CA LEU A 387 -10.35 -3.46 -3.13
C LEU A 387 -11.51 -2.73 -3.81
N ILE A 388 -12.13 -1.78 -3.12
CA ILE A 388 -13.17 -0.92 -3.68
C ILE A 388 -12.61 -0.01 -4.78
N GLU A 389 -11.38 0.49 -4.63
CA GLU A 389 -10.67 1.27 -5.64
C GLU A 389 -10.54 0.48 -6.96
N ASP A 390 -10.09 -0.77 -6.91
CA ASP A 390 -9.97 -1.67 -8.06
C ASP A 390 -11.32 -1.89 -8.77
N LEU A 391 -12.40 -2.10 -8.00
CA LEU A 391 -13.75 -2.24 -8.56
C LEU A 391 -14.26 -0.95 -9.18
N PHE A 392 -14.04 0.18 -8.51
CA PHE A 392 -14.50 1.48 -8.96
C PHE A 392 -13.79 1.85 -10.28
N ARG A 393 -12.47 1.63 -10.37
CA ARG A 393 -11.69 1.86 -11.60
C ARG A 393 -12.27 1.12 -12.81
N VAL A 394 -12.56 -0.18 -12.65
CA VAL A 394 -13.11 -1.00 -13.73
C VAL A 394 -14.56 -0.60 -14.05
N SER A 395 -15.36 -0.30 -13.03
CA SER A 395 -16.79 0.04 -13.20
C SER A 395 -16.96 1.43 -13.84
N SER A 396 -16.20 2.43 -13.41
CA SER A 396 -16.19 3.79 -13.97
C SER A 396 -15.63 3.81 -15.39
N GLY A 397 -14.60 3.02 -15.68
CA GLY A 397 -14.12 2.85 -17.06
C GLY A 397 -15.14 2.16 -17.98
N GLN A 398 -16.01 1.30 -17.44
CA GLN A 398 -17.13 0.72 -18.19
C GLN A 398 -18.26 1.73 -18.40
N LEU A 399 -18.57 2.54 -17.38
CA LEU A 399 -19.54 3.63 -17.47
C LEU A 399 -19.13 4.65 -18.53
N ALA A 400 -17.86 5.05 -18.56
CA ALA A 400 -17.34 6.00 -19.55
C ALA A 400 -17.42 5.46 -20.99
N ARG A 401 -17.10 4.17 -21.20
CA ARG A 401 -17.27 3.49 -22.50
C ARG A 401 -18.73 3.36 -22.90
N ASP A 402 -19.64 3.07 -21.96
CA ASP A 402 -21.07 3.03 -22.23
C ASP A 402 -21.61 4.41 -22.60
N LEU A 403 -21.20 5.45 -21.87
CA LEU A 403 -21.59 6.84 -22.14
C LEU A 403 -21.13 7.28 -23.54
N LYS A 404 -19.88 6.98 -23.92
CA LYS A 404 -19.38 7.21 -25.30
C LYS A 404 -20.34 6.60 -26.34
N TYR A 405 -20.62 5.30 -26.21
CA TYR A 405 -21.49 4.58 -27.13
C TYR A 405 -22.92 5.16 -27.22
N GLN A 406 -23.52 5.52 -26.07
CA GLN A 406 -24.86 6.11 -26.07
C GLN A 406 -24.89 7.50 -26.72
N LEU A 407 -23.87 8.33 -26.46
CA LEU A 407 -23.76 9.66 -27.02
C LEU A 407 -23.55 9.62 -28.54
N GLU A 408 -22.69 8.74 -29.05
CA GLU A 408 -22.52 8.52 -30.49
C GLU A 408 -23.83 8.12 -31.16
N ARG A 409 -24.57 7.20 -30.55
CA ARG A 409 -25.88 6.76 -31.06
C ARG A 409 -26.92 7.87 -31.03
N HIS A 410 -26.92 8.72 -30.00
CA HIS A 410 -27.82 9.87 -29.92
C HIS A 410 -27.46 10.95 -30.95
N HIS A 411 -26.16 11.21 -31.14
CA HIS A 411 -25.67 12.14 -32.14
C HIS A 411 -26.07 11.70 -33.56
N ASN A 412 -25.83 10.42 -33.89
CA ASN A 412 -26.19 9.86 -35.20
C ASN A 412 -27.69 9.90 -35.49
N ARG A 413 -28.53 9.99 -34.45
CA ARG A 413 -29.99 10.17 -34.55
C ARG A 413 -30.43 11.64 -34.58
N LYS A 414 -29.49 12.59 -34.63
CA LYS A 414 -29.72 14.04 -34.59
C LYS A 414 -30.54 14.48 -33.37
N ARG A 415 -30.36 13.79 -32.24
CA ARG A 415 -30.97 14.18 -30.96
C ARG A 415 -30.08 15.16 -30.21
N GLU A 416 -30.68 15.97 -29.35
CA GLU A 416 -29.94 16.83 -28.45
C GLU A 416 -29.06 15.98 -27.51
N LEU A 417 -27.79 16.33 -27.39
CA LEU A 417 -26.84 15.64 -26.51
C LEU A 417 -26.97 16.22 -25.10
N LYS A 418 -27.62 15.44 -24.22
CA LYS A 418 -27.68 15.68 -22.77
C LYS A 418 -27.16 14.46 -22.04
N ILE A 419 -26.20 14.64 -21.13
CA ILE A 419 -25.57 13.54 -20.40
C ILE A 419 -26.61 12.77 -19.59
N THR A 420 -27.47 13.49 -18.87
CA THR A 420 -28.59 12.93 -18.08
C THR A 420 -29.49 11.96 -18.88
N SER A 421 -29.66 12.17 -20.18
CA SER A 421 -30.50 11.32 -21.04
C SER A 421 -29.79 10.07 -21.58
N CYS A 422 -28.46 10.10 -21.65
CA CYS A 422 -27.64 9.02 -22.21
C CYS A 422 -26.97 8.16 -21.13
N LEU A 423 -26.90 8.66 -19.89
CA LEU A 423 -26.28 7.97 -18.79
C LEU A 423 -27.20 6.90 -18.18
N ARG A 424 -26.63 5.72 -17.92
CA ARG A 424 -27.33 4.61 -17.26
C ARG A 424 -26.69 4.33 -15.89
N PRO A 425 -27.28 4.82 -14.79
CA PRO A 425 -26.66 4.73 -13.46
C PRO A 425 -26.37 3.29 -12.99
N ASP A 426 -27.19 2.33 -13.43
CA ASP A 426 -27.05 0.92 -13.04
C ASP A 426 -25.73 0.28 -13.51
N VAL A 427 -25.08 0.82 -14.55
CA VAL A 427 -23.82 0.28 -15.09
C VAL A 427 -22.70 0.35 -14.04
N LEU A 428 -22.67 1.41 -13.24
CA LEU A 428 -21.69 1.58 -12.17
C LEU A 428 -22.03 0.68 -10.96
N SER A 429 -23.27 0.78 -10.47
CA SER A 429 -23.70 0.14 -9.22
C SER A 429 -23.79 -1.37 -9.31
N SER A 430 -24.36 -1.91 -10.40
CA SER A 430 -24.61 -3.34 -10.54
C SER A 430 -23.33 -4.18 -10.39
N LYS A 431 -22.22 -3.72 -10.96
CA LYS A 431 -20.94 -4.43 -10.92
C LYS A 431 -20.34 -4.44 -9.51
N ILE A 432 -20.39 -3.30 -8.80
CA ILE A 432 -19.89 -3.18 -7.44
C ILE A 432 -20.72 -4.05 -6.49
N LEU A 433 -22.05 -3.96 -6.58
CA LEU A 433 -22.99 -4.74 -5.77
C LEU A 433 -22.85 -6.25 -6.01
N HIS A 434 -22.72 -6.67 -7.27
CA HIS A 434 -22.52 -8.07 -7.61
C HIS A 434 -21.20 -8.62 -7.05
N ALA A 435 -20.11 -7.88 -7.18
CA ALA A 435 -18.80 -8.28 -6.66
C ALA A 435 -18.83 -8.40 -5.12
N LEU A 436 -19.47 -7.45 -4.44
CA LEU A 436 -19.66 -7.51 -3.00
C LEU A 436 -20.55 -8.70 -2.59
N ALA A 437 -21.69 -8.91 -3.24
CA ALA A 437 -22.63 -9.98 -2.88
C ALA A 437 -22.06 -11.40 -3.13
N THR A 438 -21.28 -11.59 -4.19
CA THR A 438 -20.74 -12.91 -4.56
C THR A 438 -19.33 -13.17 -4.02
N GLY A 439 -18.57 -12.13 -3.67
CA GLY A 439 -17.17 -12.24 -3.30
C GLY A 439 -16.22 -12.49 -4.48
N ASN A 440 -16.71 -12.43 -5.73
CA ASN A 440 -15.90 -12.52 -6.94
C ASN A 440 -15.43 -11.12 -7.36
N TRP A 441 -14.11 -10.93 -7.41
CA TRP A 441 -13.50 -9.62 -7.65
C TRP A 441 -12.89 -9.52 -9.04
N VAL A 442 -12.49 -8.30 -9.40
CA VAL A 442 -11.72 -8.06 -10.62
C VAL A 442 -10.35 -8.75 -10.55
N GLY A 443 -9.84 -9.18 -11.70
CA GLY A 443 -8.55 -9.88 -11.79
C GLY A 443 -8.60 -11.36 -11.40
N GLY A 444 -9.80 -11.98 -11.37
CA GLY A 444 -9.96 -13.42 -11.13
C GLY A 444 -9.82 -13.84 -9.66
N ARG A 445 -9.82 -12.88 -8.72
CA ARG A 445 -9.79 -13.16 -7.28
C ARG A 445 -11.18 -13.57 -6.80
N SER A 446 -11.25 -14.51 -5.87
CA SER A 446 -12.50 -15.02 -5.28
C SER A 446 -12.41 -15.08 -3.76
N GLY A 447 -13.57 -15.04 -3.09
CA GLY A 447 -13.64 -15.10 -1.62
C GLY A 447 -13.22 -13.81 -0.90
N VAL A 448 -13.18 -12.68 -1.63
CA VAL A 448 -12.76 -11.38 -1.09
C VAL A 448 -13.80 -10.81 -0.13
N SER A 449 -15.08 -10.91 -0.49
CA SER A 449 -16.20 -10.55 0.38
C SER A 449 -16.83 -11.81 0.98
N GLN A 450 -16.96 -11.84 2.29
CA GLN A 450 -17.54 -12.95 3.05
C GLN A 450 -18.71 -12.46 3.90
N LEU A 451 -19.63 -13.36 4.25
CA LEU A 451 -20.67 -13.07 5.23
C LEU A 451 -20.01 -12.86 6.59
N LEU A 452 -20.33 -11.76 7.28
CA LEU A 452 -19.77 -11.49 8.60
C LEU A 452 -20.18 -12.58 9.58
N ASP A 453 -19.23 -13.08 10.38
CA ASP A 453 -19.49 -14.10 11.37
C ASP A 453 -20.00 -13.43 12.64
N ARG A 454 -21.26 -13.67 12.99
CA ARG A 454 -21.95 -13.12 14.15
C ARG A 454 -22.17 -14.16 15.26
N THR A 455 -21.42 -15.26 15.26
CA THR A 455 -21.55 -16.32 16.28
C THR A 455 -21.27 -15.78 17.69
N THR A 456 -20.22 -14.97 17.84
CA THR A 456 -19.90 -14.24 19.08
C THR A 456 -19.28 -12.88 18.72
N TYR A 457 -19.23 -11.95 19.68
CA TYR A 457 -18.57 -10.66 19.49
C TYR A 457 -17.10 -10.82 19.06
N LEU A 458 -16.37 -11.75 19.70
CA LEU A 458 -14.97 -12.03 19.37
C LEU A 458 -14.82 -12.64 17.97
N ALA A 459 -15.75 -13.51 17.54
CA ALA A 459 -15.73 -14.08 16.20
C ALA A 459 -15.89 -12.99 15.13
N SER A 460 -16.75 -11.99 15.35
CA SER A 460 -16.90 -10.84 14.44
C SER A 460 -15.60 -10.04 14.35
N LEU A 461 -14.99 -9.72 15.50
CA LEU A 461 -13.71 -8.99 15.55
C LEU A 461 -12.58 -9.76 14.85
N SER A 462 -12.42 -11.04 15.15
CA SER A 462 -11.45 -11.92 14.49
C SER A 462 -11.67 -11.92 12.97
N HIS A 463 -12.91 -12.06 12.52
CA HIS A 463 -13.23 -12.09 11.08
C HIS A 463 -12.82 -10.79 10.37
N MET A 464 -13.02 -9.62 10.98
CA MET A 464 -12.67 -8.32 10.40
C MET A 464 -11.15 -8.04 10.40
N ARG A 465 -10.37 -8.74 11.24
CA ARG A 465 -8.90 -8.59 11.34
C ARG A 465 -8.14 -9.67 10.57
N ARG A 466 -8.86 -10.51 9.84
CA ARG A 466 -8.31 -11.61 9.05
C ARG A 466 -7.54 -11.09 7.84
N VAL A 467 -6.37 -11.67 7.62
CA VAL A 467 -5.51 -11.46 6.45
C VAL A 467 -5.39 -12.78 5.71
N THR A 468 -5.66 -12.77 4.41
CA THR A 468 -5.69 -13.98 3.58
C THR A 468 -4.70 -13.91 2.43
N SER A 469 -4.00 -15.02 2.20
CA SER A 469 -3.14 -15.18 1.04
C SER A 469 -3.96 -15.66 -0.17
N PRO A 470 -3.77 -15.10 -1.38
CA PRO A 470 -4.49 -15.46 -2.60
C PRO A 470 -3.99 -16.77 -3.24
N LEU A 471 -3.10 -17.51 -2.55
CA LEU A 471 -2.54 -18.75 -3.03
C LEU A 471 -3.57 -19.88 -3.12
N VAL A 472 -3.29 -20.86 -3.99
CA VAL A 472 -4.19 -21.98 -4.24
C VAL A 472 -4.15 -22.94 -3.05
N ARG A 473 -5.29 -23.05 -2.36
CA ARG A 473 -5.41 -23.84 -1.10
C ARG A 473 -5.07 -25.32 -1.25
N SER A 474 -5.28 -25.90 -2.44
CA SER A 474 -5.01 -27.31 -2.72
C SER A 474 -3.53 -27.63 -2.94
N GLN A 475 -2.68 -26.62 -3.18
CA GLN A 475 -1.26 -26.82 -3.38
C GLN A 475 -0.49 -26.76 -2.06
N PRO A 476 0.53 -27.61 -1.87
CA PRO A 476 1.39 -27.59 -0.70
C PRO A 476 2.39 -26.44 -0.82
N HIS A 477 2.02 -25.28 -0.29
CA HIS A 477 2.90 -24.11 -0.17
C HIS A 477 3.60 -24.13 1.20
N PHE A 478 4.64 -24.95 1.38
CA PHE A 478 5.31 -25.11 2.67
C PHE A 478 5.87 -23.78 3.21
N GLU A 479 6.77 -23.14 2.46
CA GLU A 479 7.42 -21.87 2.85
C GLU A 479 6.39 -20.75 3.17
N ALA A 480 5.32 -20.64 2.38
CA ALA A 480 4.30 -19.61 2.61
C ALA A 480 3.36 -19.89 3.80
N ARG A 481 3.23 -21.15 4.20
CA ARG A 481 2.40 -21.58 5.35
C ARG A 481 3.18 -21.51 6.66
N ASP A 482 4.49 -21.60 6.60
CA ASP A 482 5.34 -21.56 7.79
C ASP A 482 5.27 -20.19 8.48
N LEU A 483 5.48 -20.21 9.80
CA LEU A 483 5.53 -19.00 10.61
C LEU A 483 6.86 -18.29 10.32
N HIS A 484 6.80 -17.23 9.53
CA HIS A 484 7.98 -16.44 9.19
C HIS A 484 8.33 -15.47 10.33
N PRO A 485 9.61 -15.33 10.74
CA PRO A 485 10.02 -14.47 11.86
C PRO A 485 9.54 -13.01 11.77
N THR A 486 9.56 -12.40 10.59
CA THR A 486 9.06 -11.03 10.35
C THR A 486 7.57 -10.82 10.65
N GLN A 487 6.80 -11.89 10.84
CA GLN A 487 5.42 -11.82 11.29
C GLN A 487 5.30 -11.41 12.78
N TRP A 488 6.40 -11.43 13.54
CA TRP A 488 6.44 -11.04 14.95
C TRP A 488 5.88 -9.62 15.16
N GLY A 489 4.88 -9.53 16.03
CA GLY A 489 4.18 -8.28 16.34
C GLY A 489 3.30 -7.74 15.22
N ARG A 490 3.20 -8.44 14.07
CA ARG A 490 2.38 -8.06 12.91
C ARG A 490 1.18 -8.98 12.71
N LEU A 491 1.41 -10.29 12.82
CA LEU A 491 0.38 -11.31 12.74
C LEU A 491 0.40 -12.18 13.99
N CYS A 492 -0.76 -12.72 14.34
CA CYS A 492 -0.88 -13.67 15.44
C CYS A 492 -0.31 -15.03 15.02
N PRO A 493 0.66 -15.62 15.76
CA PRO A 493 1.23 -16.92 15.44
C PRO A 493 0.25 -18.08 15.68
N ASN A 494 -0.74 -17.88 16.56
CA ASN A 494 -1.67 -18.94 16.98
C ASN A 494 -2.98 -18.92 16.19
N GLU A 495 -3.40 -17.76 15.67
CA GLU A 495 -4.73 -17.57 15.12
C GLU A 495 -4.78 -17.89 13.61
N THR A 496 -4.65 -19.18 13.31
CA THR A 496 -4.82 -19.76 11.97
C THR A 496 -5.86 -20.88 12.03
N PRO A 497 -6.81 -20.98 11.09
CA PRO A 497 -7.74 -22.10 11.05
C PRO A 497 -7.03 -23.40 10.66
N GLU A 498 -7.51 -24.52 11.19
CA GLU A 498 -7.03 -25.86 10.82
C GLU A 498 -7.45 -26.24 9.38
N GLY A 499 -6.83 -27.30 8.84
CA GLY A 499 -7.13 -27.84 7.52
C GLY A 499 -6.44 -27.09 6.38
N GLN A 500 -7.11 -27.00 5.21
CA GLN A 500 -6.48 -26.46 3.99
C GLN A 500 -6.05 -25.00 4.10
N ASN A 501 -6.69 -24.24 4.99
CA ASN A 501 -6.41 -22.82 5.21
C ASN A 501 -5.25 -22.57 6.19
N CYS A 502 -4.72 -23.61 6.82
CA CYS A 502 -3.64 -23.49 7.80
C CYS A 502 -2.42 -22.80 7.19
N GLY A 503 -2.00 -21.69 7.80
CA GLY A 503 -0.88 -20.85 7.34
C GLY A 503 -1.19 -19.92 6.16
N LEU A 504 -2.35 -20.05 5.49
CA LEU A 504 -2.77 -19.14 4.41
C LEU A 504 -3.77 -18.08 4.88
N VAL A 505 -4.49 -18.37 5.96
CA VAL A 505 -5.41 -17.45 6.61
C VAL A 505 -4.84 -17.14 7.99
N LYS A 506 -4.54 -15.87 8.23
CA LYS A 506 -3.89 -15.37 9.44
C LYS A 506 -4.70 -14.21 10.00
N ASN A 507 -4.37 -13.73 11.19
CA ASN A 507 -5.01 -12.55 11.78
C ASN A 507 -3.95 -11.53 12.20
N ALA A 508 -4.30 -10.25 12.09
CA ALA A 508 -3.44 -9.16 12.53
C ALA A 508 -3.19 -9.22 14.05
N ALA A 509 -1.95 -8.96 14.48
CA ALA A 509 -1.61 -8.78 15.89
C ALA A 509 -2.33 -7.55 16.47
N GLN A 510 -2.47 -7.44 17.79
CA GLN A 510 -3.34 -6.41 18.40
C GLN A 510 -2.90 -4.97 18.10
N MET A 511 -1.64 -4.64 18.39
CA MET A 511 -1.07 -3.30 18.18
C MET A 511 -0.34 -3.22 16.84
N VAL A 512 -1.12 -3.07 15.76
CA VAL A 512 -0.59 -2.83 14.43
C VAL A 512 -1.33 -1.68 13.77
N ASP A 513 -0.64 -1.02 12.86
CA ASP A 513 -1.26 -0.14 11.89
C ASP A 513 -0.91 -0.58 10.48
N ILE A 514 -1.64 -0.06 9.49
CA ILE A 514 -1.34 -0.33 8.09
C ILE A 514 -1.12 1.00 7.40
N SER A 515 0.04 1.14 6.74
CA SER A 515 0.45 2.40 6.11
C SER A 515 -0.57 2.90 5.09
N GLU A 516 -0.78 4.21 5.08
CA GLU A 516 -1.49 4.94 4.06
C GLU A 516 -0.49 5.38 2.96
N GLU A 517 -1.03 5.91 1.86
CA GLU A 517 -0.20 6.36 0.73
C GLU A 517 0.23 7.81 0.99
N VAL A 518 1.53 8.03 1.14
CA VAL A 518 2.11 9.38 1.20
C VAL A 518 2.59 9.75 -0.21
N ASP A 519 2.27 10.97 -0.65
CA ASP A 519 2.64 11.44 -1.99
C ASP A 519 4.17 11.35 -2.17
N PRO A 520 4.65 10.51 -3.11
CA PRO A 520 6.08 10.41 -3.37
C PRO A 520 6.71 11.75 -3.77
N GLN A 521 5.94 12.67 -4.36
CA GLN A 521 6.46 13.97 -4.79
C GLN A 521 6.88 14.84 -3.61
N GLU A 522 6.10 14.87 -2.52
CA GLU A 522 6.46 15.58 -1.29
C GLU A 522 7.79 15.06 -0.73
N ILE A 523 7.97 13.73 -0.73
CA ILE A 523 9.22 13.13 -0.24
C ILE A 523 10.40 13.41 -1.16
N ARG A 524 10.19 13.44 -2.48
CA ARG A 524 11.24 13.80 -3.45
C ARG A 524 11.74 15.23 -3.23
N GLU A 525 10.84 16.18 -3.01
CA GLU A 525 11.20 17.57 -2.70
C GLU A 525 12.02 17.66 -1.40
N ARG A 526 11.67 16.88 -0.37
CA ARG A 526 12.47 16.77 0.86
C ARG A 526 13.83 16.14 0.63
N LEU A 527 13.94 15.18 -0.29
CA LEU A 527 15.23 14.56 -0.62
C LEU A 527 16.16 15.55 -1.32
N ASP A 528 15.63 16.42 -2.18
CA ASP A 528 16.42 17.47 -2.82
C ASP A 528 16.99 18.46 -1.77
N GLU A 529 16.23 18.76 -0.71
CA GLU A 529 16.70 19.56 0.44
C GLU A 529 17.81 18.86 1.24
N LEU A 530 17.91 17.52 1.17
CA LEU A 530 18.89 16.68 1.87
C LEU A 530 20.08 16.28 0.98
N ASP A 531 20.43 17.13 0.01
CA ASP A 531 21.57 16.96 -0.91
C ASP A 531 21.49 15.70 -1.80
N VAL A 532 20.29 15.18 -2.06
CA VAL A 532 20.08 14.12 -3.05
C VAL A 532 20.05 14.75 -4.44
N TYR A 533 20.86 14.23 -5.36
CA TYR A 533 20.94 14.75 -6.72
C TYR A 533 20.81 13.63 -7.76
N GLN A 534 20.38 14.00 -8.97
CA GLN A 534 20.35 13.10 -10.12
C GLN A 534 21.69 13.19 -10.87
N PRO A 535 22.55 12.16 -10.78
CA PRO A 535 23.84 12.22 -11.42
C PRO A 535 23.77 11.83 -12.90
N LYS A 536 24.78 12.27 -13.66
CA LYS A 536 25.04 11.74 -15.00
C LYS A 536 25.65 10.34 -14.98
N ASP A 537 26.41 10.04 -13.92
CA ASP A 537 27.06 8.76 -13.68
C ASP A 537 26.51 8.14 -12.38
N TRP A 538 25.97 6.93 -12.48
CA TRP A 538 25.28 6.24 -11.38
C TRP A 538 26.19 5.31 -10.56
N THR A 539 27.51 5.44 -10.69
CA THR A 539 28.49 4.52 -10.08
C THR A 539 29.03 4.95 -8.72
N ASP A 540 29.11 6.26 -8.45
CA ASP A 540 29.79 6.80 -7.27
C ASP A 540 28.82 7.43 -6.26
N GLY A 541 28.48 6.66 -5.21
CA GLY A 541 27.58 7.04 -4.12
C GLY A 541 26.53 5.98 -3.79
N ASP A 542 25.63 6.30 -2.85
CA ASP A 542 24.51 5.46 -2.46
C ASP A 542 23.26 5.84 -3.27
N ARG A 543 22.63 4.87 -3.92
CA ARG A 543 21.49 5.09 -4.82
C ARG A 543 20.19 5.04 -4.05
N ILE A 544 19.36 6.06 -4.24
CA ILE A 544 18.12 6.23 -3.50
C ILE A 544 16.95 5.78 -4.36
N HIS A 545 16.17 4.87 -3.79
CA HIS A 545 14.97 4.31 -4.39
C HIS A 545 13.75 4.76 -3.60
N VAL A 546 12.74 5.31 -4.28
CA VAL A 546 11.45 5.67 -3.69
C VAL A 546 10.38 4.74 -4.29
N ASN A 547 9.83 3.82 -3.49
CA ASN A 547 8.88 2.79 -3.96
C ASN A 547 9.38 1.96 -5.17
N GLY A 548 10.69 1.67 -5.20
CA GLY A 548 11.37 0.97 -6.29
C GLY A 548 11.82 1.85 -7.45
N ASP A 549 11.37 3.11 -7.50
CA ASP A 549 11.81 4.09 -8.49
C ASP A 549 13.18 4.67 -8.16
N ILE A 550 14.14 4.62 -9.10
CA ILE A 550 15.48 5.19 -8.89
C ILE A 550 15.37 6.72 -8.95
N TYR A 551 15.45 7.39 -7.81
CA TYR A 551 15.28 8.84 -7.74
C TYR A 551 16.59 9.60 -7.96
N GLY A 552 17.65 9.22 -7.24
CA GLY A 552 18.90 9.96 -7.23
C GLY A 552 20.01 9.25 -6.45
N MET A 553 21.07 9.98 -6.16
CA MET A 553 22.21 9.49 -5.38
C MET A 553 22.60 10.46 -4.28
N HIS A 554 23.20 9.92 -3.23
CA HIS A 554 23.77 10.69 -2.12
C HIS A 554 25.17 10.17 -1.79
N LYS A 555 26.10 11.08 -1.45
CA LYS A 555 27.51 10.73 -1.22
C LYS A 555 27.75 9.92 0.04
N ASN A 556 26.88 10.07 1.06
CA ASN A 556 27.01 9.38 2.34
C ASN A 556 25.64 8.97 2.88
N GLY A 557 25.20 7.75 2.58
CA GLY A 557 23.90 7.23 2.94
C GLY A 557 23.62 7.18 4.43
N LYS A 558 24.66 7.00 5.27
CA LYS A 558 24.49 7.00 6.74
C LYS A 558 24.05 8.36 7.27
N ASN A 559 24.64 9.45 6.75
CA ASN A 559 24.25 10.79 7.14
C ASN A 559 22.80 11.08 6.71
N LEU A 560 22.45 10.71 5.47
CA LEU A 560 21.08 10.86 4.97
C LEU A 560 20.08 10.10 5.86
N LEU A 561 20.38 8.87 6.25
CA LEU A 561 19.53 8.05 7.12
C LEU A 561 19.25 8.76 8.46
N SER A 562 20.30 9.25 9.13
CA SER A 562 20.16 9.96 10.41
C SER A 562 19.38 11.27 10.25
N GLN A 563 19.64 12.05 9.20
CA GLN A 563 18.91 13.30 8.94
C GLN A 563 17.44 13.02 8.64
N PHE A 564 17.15 12.00 7.83
CA PHE A 564 15.80 11.59 7.47
C PHE A 564 14.99 11.16 8.70
N LYS A 565 15.56 10.26 9.53
CA LYS A 565 14.92 9.82 10.77
C LYS A 565 14.70 10.97 11.75
N ASN A 566 15.67 11.88 11.88
CA ASN A 566 15.49 13.07 12.72
C ASN A 566 14.39 14.01 12.21
N SER A 567 14.27 14.18 10.89
CA SER A 567 13.16 14.95 10.28
C SER A 567 11.80 14.28 10.49
N ARG A 568 11.75 12.94 10.45
CA ARG A 568 10.54 12.16 10.77
C ARG A 568 10.13 12.33 12.24
N ARG A 569 11.09 12.23 13.16
CA ARG A 569 10.88 12.42 14.62
C ARG A 569 10.49 13.85 15.02
N ARG A 570 10.65 14.84 14.12
CA ARG A 570 10.18 16.22 14.29
C ARG A 570 8.84 16.48 13.61
N GLY A 571 8.24 15.46 12.98
CA GLY A 571 7.00 15.59 12.22
C GLY A 571 7.13 16.31 10.87
N THR A 572 8.34 16.58 10.37
CA THR A 572 8.54 17.19 9.04
C THR A 572 8.29 16.18 7.92
N ILE A 573 8.66 14.92 8.15
CA ILE A 573 8.35 13.79 7.28
C ILE A 573 7.25 12.98 7.98
N PRO A 574 6.19 12.56 7.26
CA PRO A 574 5.14 11.73 7.85
C PRO A 574 5.70 10.45 8.48
N SER A 575 5.20 10.09 9.67
CA SER A 575 5.70 8.96 10.46
C SER A 575 5.58 7.59 9.78
N GLU A 576 4.76 7.49 8.74
CA GLU A 576 4.53 6.26 8.00
C GLU A 576 5.63 5.94 6.97
N VAL A 577 6.42 6.94 6.57
CA VAL A 577 7.47 6.77 5.58
C VAL A 577 8.63 6.01 6.22
N SER A 578 9.01 4.88 5.64
CA SER A 578 10.15 4.08 6.11
C SER A 578 11.39 4.33 5.27
N ILE A 579 12.55 4.14 5.89
CA ILE A 579 13.86 4.24 5.25
C ILE A 579 14.75 3.09 5.71
N ARG A 580 15.43 2.43 4.76
CA ARG A 580 16.43 1.39 5.01
C ARG A 580 17.69 1.67 4.21
N HIS A 581 18.85 1.41 4.80
CA HIS A 581 20.13 1.52 4.10
C HIS A 581 20.75 0.13 3.89
N ASP A 582 20.71 -0.37 2.65
CA ASP A 582 21.45 -1.55 2.24
C ASP A 582 22.90 -1.18 1.94
N THR A 583 23.76 -1.37 2.95
CA THR A 583 25.18 -1.06 2.88
C THR A 583 25.97 -1.95 1.93
N GLU A 584 25.49 -3.17 1.65
CA GLU A 584 26.18 -4.11 0.74
C GLU A 584 26.04 -3.65 -0.70
N ASN A 585 24.82 -3.27 -1.09
CA ASN A 585 24.50 -2.87 -2.46
C ASN A 585 24.63 -1.35 -2.70
N ARG A 586 24.90 -0.56 -1.65
CA ARG A 586 24.89 0.92 -1.70
C ARG A 586 23.55 1.44 -2.21
N ASP A 587 22.47 0.85 -1.70
CA ASP A 587 21.10 1.21 -2.06
C ASP A 587 20.36 1.69 -0.79
N ILE A 588 19.64 2.80 -0.89
CA ILE A 588 18.74 3.28 0.15
C ILE A 588 17.32 3.11 -0.36
N PHE A 589 16.48 2.43 0.42
CA PHE A 589 15.08 2.21 0.10
C PHE A 589 14.21 3.10 0.97
N ILE A 590 13.36 3.90 0.32
CA ILE A 590 12.35 4.72 0.96
C ILE A 590 10.99 4.21 0.48
N ASN A 591 10.14 3.82 1.43
CA ASN A 591 8.78 3.38 1.12
C ASN A 591 7.76 4.40 1.62
N THR A 592 6.95 4.90 0.68
CA THR A 592 5.79 5.77 0.94
C THR A 592 4.48 5.09 0.55
N ASP A 593 4.55 3.81 0.19
CA ASP A 593 3.40 3.05 -0.29
C ASP A 593 2.50 2.54 0.84
N LYS A 594 1.24 2.34 0.48
CA LYS A 594 0.20 1.80 1.36
C LYS A 594 0.27 0.29 1.52
N GLY A 595 -0.31 -0.21 2.60
CA GLY A 595 -0.46 -1.65 2.83
C GLY A 595 0.74 -2.31 3.52
N ARG A 596 1.71 -1.55 4.03
CA ARG A 596 2.78 -2.08 4.90
C ARG A 596 2.20 -2.24 6.30
N ILE A 597 2.45 -3.38 6.95
CA ILE A 597 2.07 -3.55 8.36
C ILE A 597 3.15 -2.90 9.22
N LEU A 598 2.76 -1.85 9.92
CA LEU A 598 3.57 -1.08 10.85
C LEU A 598 3.31 -1.57 12.26
N ARG A 599 4.38 -1.66 13.06
CA ARG A 599 4.26 -1.88 14.50
C ARG A 599 4.86 -0.70 15.27
N PRO A 600 4.27 -0.31 16.40
CA PRO A 600 4.80 0.79 17.19
C PRO A 600 5.94 0.29 18.09
N LEU A 601 7.07 1.00 18.09
CA LEU A 601 8.20 0.74 18.98
C LEU A 601 8.58 1.99 19.77
N LEU A 602 9.12 1.81 20.98
CA LEU A 602 9.65 2.91 21.78
C LEU A 602 11.09 3.23 21.34
N ILE A 603 11.39 4.52 21.20
CA ILE A 603 12.72 4.97 20.79
C ILE A 603 13.66 5.02 21.99
N LEU A 604 14.84 4.41 21.83
CA LEU A 604 15.97 4.55 22.74
C LEU A 604 17.00 5.52 22.13
N TYR A 605 17.43 6.51 22.90
CA TYR A 605 18.47 7.47 22.54
C TYR A 605 19.63 7.35 23.54
N ASP A 606 20.84 7.08 23.04
CA ASP A 606 22.04 6.80 23.86
C ASP A 606 21.77 5.79 24.99
N GLY A 607 21.07 4.71 24.66
CA GLY A 607 20.68 3.66 25.62
C GLY A 607 19.61 4.05 26.63
N THR A 608 18.96 5.21 26.49
CA THR A 608 17.90 5.69 27.40
C THR A 608 16.56 5.79 26.67
N PRO A 609 15.44 5.29 27.21
CA PRO A 609 14.14 5.49 26.60
C PRO A 609 13.74 6.96 26.60
N ARG A 610 13.23 7.46 25.47
CA ARG A 610 12.63 8.81 25.40
C ARG A 610 11.33 8.95 26.18
N LEU A 611 10.75 7.83 26.57
CA LEU A 611 9.56 7.77 27.40
C LEU A 611 9.94 8.08 28.86
N GLU A 612 9.22 9.02 29.46
CA GLU A 612 9.38 9.44 30.85
C GLU A 612 8.09 9.17 31.64
N ASN A 613 8.19 9.19 32.97
CA ASN A 613 7.04 9.08 33.87
C ASN A 613 6.02 10.23 33.72
N SER A 614 6.47 11.43 33.32
CA SER A 614 5.62 12.59 33.00
C SER A 614 4.61 12.24 31.89
N HIS A 615 5.09 11.67 30.79
CA HIS A 615 4.26 11.23 29.66
C HIS A 615 3.21 10.19 30.08
N LEU A 616 3.57 9.23 30.95
CA LEU A 616 2.61 8.23 31.43
C LEU A 616 1.47 8.84 32.25
N ASN A 617 1.79 9.82 33.10
CA ASN A 617 0.77 10.54 33.87
C ASN A 617 -0.14 11.39 32.97
N ASP A 618 0.42 12.03 31.94
CA ASP A 618 -0.35 12.82 30.98
C ASP A 618 -1.26 11.96 30.10
N LEU A 619 -0.82 10.75 29.72
CA LEU A 619 -1.66 9.76 29.03
C LEU A 619 -2.82 9.31 29.91
N ALA A 620 -2.55 9.01 31.19
CA ALA A 620 -3.57 8.60 32.14
C ALA A 620 -4.61 9.72 32.38
N ALA A 621 -4.15 10.98 32.45
CA ALA A 621 -5.00 12.15 32.56
C ALA A 621 -5.79 12.48 31.26
N GLY A 622 -5.33 11.97 30.11
CA GLY A 622 -5.90 12.28 28.79
C GLY A 622 -5.46 13.64 28.24
N ASN A 623 -4.35 14.20 28.75
CA ASN A 623 -3.77 15.46 28.26
C ASN A 623 -3.06 15.28 26.91
N ILE A 624 -2.43 14.12 26.72
CA ILE A 624 -1.76 13.71 25.48
C ILE A 624 -2.36 12.41 24.97
N THR A 625 -2.28 12.19 23.67
CA THR A 625 -2.77 10.96 23.03
C THR A 625 -1.66 10.09 22.45
N PHE A 626 -1.99 8.89 21.98
CA PHE A 626 -1.01 8.02 21.34
C PHE A 626 -0.43 8.67 20.08
N ARG A 627 -1.25 9.41 19.32
CA ARG A 627 -0.78 10.20 18.19
C ARG A 627 0.29 11.23 18.59
N ASP A 628 0.14 11.89 19.73
CA ASP A 628 1.11 12.87 20.21
C ASP A 628 2.46 12.20 20.53
N LEU A 629 2.46 11.00 21.11
CA LEU A 629 3.69 10.21 21.33
C LEU A 629 4.45 9.91 20.04
N VAL A 630 3.73 9.73 18.92
CA VAL A 630 4.34 9.52 17.60
C VAL A 630 4.92 10.83 17.05
N ILE A 631 4.20 11.93 17.19
CA ILE A 631 4.62 13.26 16.72
C ILE A 631 5.84 13.75 17.49
N ASP A 632 5.88 13.54 18.81
CA ASP A 632 6.98 13.93 19.68
C ASP A 632 8.23 13.03 19.52
N GLY A 633 8.13 11.98 18.69
CA GLY A 633 9.22 11.05 18.45
C GLY A 633 9.60 10.26 19.71
N ILE A 634 8.61 9.84 20.49
CA ILE A 634 8.74 8.88 21.60
C ILE A 634 8.46 7.47 21.08
N VAL A 635 7.41 7.33 20.26
CA VAL A 635 7.01 6.11 19.57
C VAL A 635 7.30 6.26 18.08
N GLU A 636 7.79 5.20 17.45
CA GLU A 636 8.05 5.17 16.02
C GLU A 636 7.34 3.99 15.36
N TRP A 637 6.74 4.26 14.20
CA TRP A 637 6.14 3.23 13.35
C TRP A 637 7.24 2.55 12.54
N VAL A 638 7.37 1.24 12.70
CA VAL A 638 8.42 0.46 12.03
C VAL A 638 7.80 -0.63 11.17
N ASP A 639 8.14 -0.63 9.88
CA ASP A 639 7.80 -1.71 8.96
C ASP A 639 8.83 -2.85 9.01
N ALA A 640 8.54 -3.94 8.30
CA ALA A 640 9.43 -5.11 8.30
C ALA A 640 10.75 -4.87 7.55
N GLU A 641 10.88 -3.78 6.78
CA GLU A 641 12.10 -3.49 6.04
C GLU A 641 13.07 -2.66 6.88
N GLU A 642 12.57 -1.61 7.53
CA GLU A 642 13.34 -0.79 8.45
C GLU A 642 13.77 -1.57 9.69
N GLU A 643 12.96 -2.54 10.14
CA GLU A 643 13.29 -3.43 11.27
C GLU A 643 14.60 -4.20 11.09
N GLU A 644 15.02 -4.48 9.87
CA GLU A 644 16.26 -5.21 9.58
C GLU A 644 17.51 -4.46 10.04
N ASP A 645 17.42 -3.13 10.17
CA ASP A 645 18.51 -2.28 10.64
C ASP A 645 18.43 -2.04 12.17
N LEU A 646 17.47 -2.64 12.88
CA LEU A 646 17.19 -2.37 14.29
C LEU A 646 17.64 -3.48 15.22
N TYR A 647 18.22 -3.09 16.36
CA TYR A 647 18.47 -3.98 17.48
C TYR A 647 17.47 -3.71 18.61
N ILE A 648 16.48 -4.61 18.74
CA ILE A 648 15.29 -4.37 19.56
C ILE A 648 15.33 -5.22 20.82
N ALA A 649 15.26 -4.56 21.98
CA ALA A 649 15.08 -5.23 23.25
C ALA A 649 13.61 -5.70 23.38
N PRO A 650 13.33 -7.00 23.50
CA PRO A 650 11.97 -7.51 23.57
C PRO A 650 11.27 -7.15 24.90
N ARG A 651 12.06 -6.90 25.95
CA ARG A 651 11.60 -6.46 27.27
C ARG A 651 12.62 -5.47 27.83
N PRO A 652 12.19 -4.49 28.63
CA PRO A 652 13.12 -3.56 29.28
C PRO A 652 13.97 -4.24 30.36
N PHE A 653 13.39 -5.20 31.10
CA PHE A 653 14.04 -5.96 32.16
C PHE A 653 13.31 -7.30 32.39
N VAL A 654 13.92 -8.22 33.15
CA VAL A 654 13.26 -9.44 33.65
C VAL A 654 12.80 -9.21 35.08
N LEU A 655 11.50 -9.30 35.31
CA LEU A 655 10.94 -9.21 36.65
C LEU A 655 11.20 -10.52 37.44
N PRO A 656 11.74 -10.47 38.66
CA PRO A 656 11.88 -11.67 39.49
C PRO A 656 10.50 -12.17 39.98
N GLU A 657 10.35 -13.48 40.13
CA GLU A 657 9.10 -14.09 40.64
C GLU A 657 8.77 -13.64 42.07
N THR A 658 9.79 -13.31 42.85
CA THR A 658 9.64 -12.82 44.22
C THR A 658 10.54 -11.62 44.49
N VAL A 659 10.20 -10.83 45.51
CA VAL A 659 11.03 -9.71 45.98
C VAL A 659 12.42 -10.26 46.35
N PRO A 660 13.50 -9.77 45.72
CA PRO A 660 14.83 -10.36 45.87
C PRO A 660 15.45 -10.05 47.24
N GLU A 661 15.27 -8.84 47.75
CA GLU A 661 15.96 -8.34 48.94
C GLU A 661 15.05 -7.46 49.82
N GLY A 662 15.46 -7.23 51.07
CA GLY A 662 14.75 -6.35 52.01
C GLY A 662 13.69 -7.05 52.89
N PRO A 663 12.87 -6.28 53.63
CA PRO A 663 11.94 -6.81 54.63
C PRO A 663 10.80 -7.65 54.03
N LEU A 664 10.54 -7.49 52.74
CA LEU A 664 9.50 -8.18 51.99
C LEU A 664 10.06 -9.30 51.09
N ALA A 665 11.33 -9.70 51.28
CA ALA A 665 11.98 -10.73 50.48
C ALA A 665 11.20 -12.07 50.46
N GLY A 666 11.19 -12.73 49.30
CA GLY A 666 10.48 -13.99 49.08
C GLY A 666 8.97 -13.87 48.86
N ARG A 667 8.42 -12.64 48.83
CA ARG A 667 7.00 -12.40 48.50
C ARG A 667 6.80 -12.34 46.99
N PRO A 668 5.68 -12.86 46.45
CA PRO A 668 5.44 -12.90 45.01
C PRO A 668 5.21 -11.49 44.44
N VAL A 669 5.71 -11.27 43.23
CA VAL A 669 5.54 -10.02 42.48
C VAL A 669 4.79 -10.29 41.17
N THR A 670 3.88 -9.39 40.78
CA THR A 670 3.12 -9.46 39.52
C THR A 670 3.40 -8.23 38.66
N HIS A 671 3.20 -8.35 37.34
CA HIS A 671 3.47 -7.24 36.39
C HIS A 671 2.47 -6.09 36.47
N GLU A 672 1.29 -6.30 37.08
CA GLU A 672 0.19 -5.34 37.10
C GLU A 672 0.43 -4.18 38.08
N ASN A 673 1.11 -4.44 39.20
CA ASN A 673 1.26 -3.46 40.28
C ASN A 673 2.71 -3.01 40.47
N ILE A 674 3.37 -2.72 39.35
CA ILE A 674 4.77 -2.27 39.33
C ILE A 674 4.85 -0.88 38.77
N ARG A 675 5.57 -0.02 39.49
CA ARG A 675 5.97 1.30 39.02
C ARG A 675 7.46 1.34 38.79
N TRP A 676 7.86 1.78 37.60
CA TRP A 676 9.26 2.04 37.26
C TRP A 676 9.59 3.50 37.60
N VAL A 677 10.38 3.70 38.66
CA VAL A 677 10.60 5.03 39.24
C VAL A 677 11.54 5.90 38.41
N ASN A 678 12.66 5.34 37.95
CA ASN A 678 13.69 6.04 37.18
C ASN A 678 13.53 5.86 35.65
N LEU A 679 12.29 5.73 35.16
CA LEU A 679 12.00 5.61 33.74
C LEU A 679 12.37 6.91 33.00
N GLY A 680 13.26 6.80 32.01
CA GLY A 680 13.71 7.92 31.18
C GLY A 680 14.95 8.66 31.71
N GLU A 681 15.49 8.24 32.87
CA GLU A 681 16.71 8.84 33.41
C GLU A 681 17.96 8.40 32.62
N PRO A 682 18.84 9.34 32.22
CA PRO A 682 19.99 9.02 31.37
C PRO A 682 21.11 8.30 32.14
N GLY A 683 21.76 7.34 31.47
CA GLY A 683 22.96 6.67 32.00
C GLY A 683 22.69 5.63 33.10
N VAL A 684 21.45 5.14 33.20
CA VAL A 684 21.05 4.14 34.18
C VAL A 684 21.25 2.72 33.63
N GLU A 685 21.81 1.82 34.44
CA GLU A 685 22.01 0.40 34.10
C GLU A 685 20.96 -0.54 34.72
N SER A 686 20.20 -0.07 35.71
CA SER A 686 19.18 -0.85 36.42
C SER A 686 17.86 -0.09 36.58
N ALA A 687 16.74 -0.75 36.32
CA ALA A 687 15.42 -0.20 36.61
C ALA A 687 15.13 -0.29 38.11
N SER A 688 14.84 0.85 38.73
CA SER A 688 14.35 0.92 40.11
C SER A 688 12.84 0.76 40.11
N LEU A 689 12.39 -0.34 40.73
CA LEU A 689 10.99 -0.77 40.73
C LEU A 689 10.37 -0.62 42.11
N GLU A 690 9.14 -0.11 42.14
CA GLU A 690 8.23 -0.15 43.28
C GLU A 690 7.13 -1.17 42.97
N ALA A 691 7.06 -2.26 43.72
CA ALA A 691 6.04 -3.30 43.55
C ALA A 691 5.09 -3.33 44.74
N GLU A 692 3.79 -3.34 44.48
CA GLU A 692 2.79 -3.54 45.53
C GLU A 692 2.67 -5.03 45.89
N VAL A 693 2.99 -5.35 47.14
CA VAL A 693 2.99 -6.70 47.68
C VAL A 693 1.84 -6.84 48.67
N ARG A 694 0.98 -7.84 48.44
CA ARG A 694 -0.13 -8.13 49.35
C ARG A 694 0.32 -9.02 50.50
N MET A 695 0.08 -8.55 51.72
CA MET A 695 0.43 -9.22 52.96
C MET A 695 -0.67 -10.20 53.41
N PRO A 696 -0.35 -11.22 54.24
CA PRO A 696 -1.33 -12.22 54.69
C PRO A 696 -2.52 -11.64 55.48
N ASN A 697 -2.32 -10.50 56.12
CA ASN A 697 -3.35 -9.72 56.83
C ASN A 697 -4.25 -8.90 55.87
N GLY A 698 -4.00 -8.97 54.56
CA GLY A 698 -4.72 -8.23 53.52
C GLY A 698 -4.20 -6.81 53.25
N SER A 699 -3.20 -6.31 54.01
CA SER A 699 -2.60 -5.00 53.73
C SER A 699 -1.70 -5.04 52.49
N VAL A 700 -1.54 -3.90 51.83
CA VAL A 700 -0.61 -3.75 50.71
C VAL A 700 0.60 -2.98 51.22
N GLU A 701 1.80 -3.54 51.00
CA GLU A 701 3.08 -2.89 51.30
C GLU A 701 3.89 -2.74 50.02
N ILE A 702 4.73 -1.70 49.95
CA ILE A 702 5.52 -1.41 48.75
C ILE A 702 6.93 -1.98 48.93
N ALA A 703 7.31 -2.93 48.08
CA ALA A 703 8.68 -3.42 47.98
C ALA A 703 9.45 -2.58 46.96
N LYS A 704 10.68 -2.19 47.30
CA LYS A 704 11.61 -1.48 46.41
C LYS A 704 12.78 -2.38 46.10
N PHE A 705 13.11 -2.56 44.83
CA PHE A 705 14.26 -3.32 44.39
C PHE A 705 14.69 -2.89 42.99
N ASP A 706 15.95 -3.16 42.66
CA ASP A 706 16.53 -2.86 41.36
C ASP A 706 16.65 -4.13 40.52
N VAL A 707 16.41 -4.00 39.22
CA VAL A 707 16.63 -5.07 38.24
C VAL A 707 17.50 -4.57 37.09
N PRO A 708 18.43 -5.39 36.57
CA PRO A 708 19.27 -4.98 35.45
C PRO A 708 18.44 -4.74 34.20
N LEU A 709 18.76 -3.67 33.47
CA LEU A 709 18.18 -3.39 32.16
C LEU A 709 18.72 -4.34 31.11
N LEU A 710 17.87 -4.72 30.15
CA LEU A 710 18.22 -5.61 29.03
C LEU A 710 18.60 -4.83 27.76
N TYR A 711 18.59 -3.51 27.81
CA TYR A 711 19.02 -2.65 26.71
C TYR A 711 20.24 -1.84 27.12
N SER A 712 20.97 -1.38 26.12
CA SER A 712 22.25 -0.67 26.23
C SER A 712 22.35 0.39 25.14
N SER A 713 23.47 1.11 25.07
CA SER A 713 23.77 2.04 23.97
C SER A 713 23.73 1.38 22.58
N GLU A 714 23.92 0.06 22.47
CA GLU A 714 23.82 -0.67 21.20
C GLU A 714 22.38 -0.72 20.65
N HIS A 715 21.39 -0.55 21.52
CA HIS A 715 19.98 -0.49 21.14
C HIS A 715 19.55 0.94 20.76
N THR A 716 20.49 1.89 20.72
CA THR A 716 20.22 3.27 20.33
C THR A 716 19.78 3.32 18.88
N HIS A 717 18.61 3.91 18.64
CA HIS A 717 18.09 4.08 17.30
C HIS A 717 18.73 5.31 16.64
N VAL A 718 19.71 5.09 15.76
CA VAL A 718 20.38 6.14 14.97
C VAL A 718 19.41 6.78 13.99
#